data_AF-A0A3R6PGU7-F1
#
_entry.id   AF-A0A3R6PGU7-F1
#
_cell.length_a   1.000
_cell.length_b   1.000
_cell.length_c   1.000
_cell.angle_alpha   90.00
_cell.angle_beta   90.00
_cell.angle_gamma   90.00
#
_symmetry.space_group_name_H-M   'P 1'
#
loop_
_entity.id
_entity.type
_entity.pdbx_description
1 polymer ?
#
loop_
_entity_poly.entity_id
_entity_poly.type
_entity_poly.pdbx_seq_one_letter_code
_entity_poly.pdbx_strand_id
1 'polypeptide(L)'
;MKNRFRKRLAFLLIFTILIMALSPVGCVKRADAADETNTADDVIKLYDKGQLIGKYGDLKTTFENMTDIEGEYKIIFSAEQTEYCIDGEIWLPECESIKFVGNQVDDPHYSLPYISTAVKINDSIHLQSDVTLNNCTLFERNTTEMCVLDMGSHKLRTDGKYTEISAGLSAKYGDNLFYASDVCIYCFRIEGQENSELIINNCNLLIDSDLFIDKVRLEENASLKFQSGWAKIKKVIAKDYSGIVSYYATGRYEIGEISIENCRLNVDLFESAKIRIGKVGLTENADKNKSYFDMYVYCPEITKTYYPRFEIEDIDEDNVNVSFKMEISASVVYDTALEMLVHNDISCLKMPKDYDISKFMSYQVGKYLVTKEFDVVMDDDGNVWLPIVGEIDNNKTTEEELTCELDEEQKDSNGIYYKLNEKDKTATLGVDRDIDSASLLTDFNKIDSGVLKIPSYIKYEGETYKVTRIGKNAFKGTKWKLEEVHIPDTVMSIGDNAFWCSVVKLYIGANVSDIGEKAVASTLMEEVYLDDNNKDFVLYQGALFDRDMTTLIRCPTKSWYEYYPVYNVPESVKKIAAGAFTSSMIFNIKADSVTTVGEYAFYHAINLRTVSLRGVVEIGNGAFDMGGSYNLYGLRNVYLSDKLEKIGREVFSGSCNIKCLVLPDCSLNIGTFCFDSQSIEYILGGKNAQYEQQAFVSCKNLRLVQLSEAMQYLPRGLFTDCTSLKKLYIPETCLGSKDNVTFLDIPQNQVTVYGKENLREFAQNNNALFENIEEHEHTFVTQRVQDARVYEPGMEVTYCSECHYILDYKEIAAPEQLEDTTYYREPESLVHPSEEPKPSVSPTPQPTKTASVTAKPTQTPMVTKTPTVTVKPTKTPAATATVPSPTQTPIMTDSPPVVSPTAMPNGNASSKPDKEPEPTLLDTETPNPTDRTTPQPTDNASPSLTNEPFYTISPTPTAATPQPTSVPGLSDKDKKALIIKINSIGLNKYNQPEIVWKKTSEGIGYEIYRAMSKKIKWQKIAVGEKNSSYRYTDKKAKAGQKYYYRIRLFKKTGGQKYYGKYSNVCMIKTLSIVKPKIKGTTGTYQKIPYVQITLKKYSGTYVEIYIRGRRKYQKIKLKSSFIKRYKAKFKLKCDNKKAVYYFKVRTIVKKSKKRYYSVYSDCIKVKVTGH
;
A
#
# COMPACT_ATOMS: atom_id res chain seq x y z
N MET A 1 48.12 2.56 27.18
CA MET A 1 48.38 1.90 25.88
C MET A 1 47.50 0.66 25.61
N LYS A 2 47.54 -0.44 26.40
CA LYS A 2 46.90 -1.74 26.03
C LYS A 2 45.41 -1.73 25.61
N ASN A 3 44.59 -0.74 26.02
CA ASN A 3 43.20 -0.60 25.53
C ASN A 3 43.07 -0.03 24.11
N ARG A 4 43.99 0.82 23.62
CA ARG A 4 43.94 1.32 22.22
C ARG A 4 44.15 0.19 21.21
N PHE A 5 45.06 -0.75 21.51
CA PHE A 5 45.33 -1.92 20.66
C PHE A 5 44.15 -2.90 20.55
N ARG A 6 43.39 -3.10 21.65
CA ARG A 6 42.18 -3.93 21.64
C ARG A 6 41.01 -3.29 20.88
N LYS A 7 40.85 -1.96 20.91
CA LYS A 7 39.91 -1.25 20.03
C LYS A 7 40.33 -1.38 18.56
N ARG A 8 41.59 -1.08 18.20
CA ARG A 8 42.08 -1.21 16.80
C ARG A 8 41.96 -2.64 16.23
N LEU A 9 42.25 -3.68 17.01
CA LEU A 9 42.11 -5.06 16.53
C LEU A 9 40.64 -5.50 16.37
N ALA A 10 39.73 -4.99 17.20
CA ALA A 10 38.30 -5.21 17.00
C ALA A 10 37.78 -4.46 15.76
N PHE A 11 38.24 -3.22 15.54
CA PHE A 11 37.88 -2.40 14.39
C PHE A 11 38.36 -3.03 13.07
N LEU A 12 39.63 -3.44 12.97
CA LEU A 12 40.19 -4.12 11.79
C LEU A 12 39.48 -5.44 11.45
N LEU A 13 39.01 -6.19 12.45
CA LEU A 13 38.26 -7.43 12.24
C LEU A 13 36.78 -7.20 11.86
N ILE A 14 36.25 -6.00 12.10
CA ILE A 14 34.96 -5.56 11.56
C ILE A 14 35.15 -5.07 10.11
N PHE A 15 36.20 -4.28 9.87
CA PHE A 15 36.57 -3.73 8.56
C PHE A 15 36.77 -4.84 7.51
N THR A 16 37.52 -5.90 7.84
CA THR A 16 37.73 -7.06 6.95
C THR A 16 36.51 -7.98 6.79
N ILE A 17 35.43 -7.76 7.54
CA ILE A 17 34.14 -8.46 7.35
C ILE A 17 33.14 -7.59 6.56
N LEU A 18 33.21 -6.25 6.67
CA LEU A 18 32.50 -5.33 5.79
C LEU A 18 32.96 -5.48 4.32
N ILE A 19 34.28 -5.51 4.11
CA ILE A 19 34.93 -5.46 2.77
C ILE A 19 34.59 -6.63 1.82
N MET A 20 33.89 -7.68 2.26
CA MET A 20 33.55 -8.82 1.39
C MET A 20 32.04 -9.12 1.22
N ALA A 21 31.14 -8.31 1.80
CA ALA A 21 29.72 -8.28 1.41
C ALA A 21 28.94 -7.13 2.09
N LEU A 22 28.77 -6.00 1.38
CA LEU A 22 27.54 -5.16 1.27
C LEU A 22 27.90 -3.77 0.71
N SER A 23 27.30 -3.42 -0.43
CA SER A 23 27.18 -2.11 -1.12
C SER A 23 28.38 -1.14 -1.21
N PRO A 24 28.62 -0.49 -2.36
CA PRO A 24 29.48 0.69 -2.42
C PRO A 24 28.80 1.86 -1.71
N VAL A 25 29.14 2.10 -0.43
CA VAL A 25 28.72 3.30 0.32
C VAL A 25 29.11 4.55 -0.47
N GLY A 26 28.19 5.51 -0.52
CA GLY A 26 28.03 6.48 -1.60
C GLY A 26 29.31 7.12 -2.16
N CYS A 27 29.26 7.38 -3.46
CA CYS A 27 30.24 8.19 -4.16
C CYS A 27 29.52 9.41 -4.72
N VAL A 28 30.07 10.60 -4.49
CA VAL A 28 29.77 11.72 -5.39
C VAL A 28 30.26 11.31 -6.78
N LYS A 29 29.39 11.36 -7.77
CA LYS A 29 29.77 11.20 -9.18
C LYS A 29 29.86 12.57 -9.84
N ARG A 30 30.88 12.72 -10.69
CA ARG A 30 30.93 13.75 -11.74
C ARG A 30 29.70 13.54 -12.63
N ALA A 31 28.94 14.59 -12.91
CA ALA A 31 27.85 14.54 -13.89
C ALA A 31 28.42 14.29 -15.29
N ASP A 32 27.62 13.71 -16.19
CA ASP A 32 28.04 13.36 -17.55
C ASP A 32 28.29 14.62 -18.40
N ALA A 33 29.52 15.15 -18.36
CA ALA A 33 29.97 16.27 -19.18
C ALA A 33 31.45 16.16 -19.59
N ALA A 34 31.68 16.64 -20.82
CA ALA A 34 32.86 16.62 -21.67
C ALA A 34 34.28 16.73 -21.05
N ASP A 35 35.24 16.32 -21.88
CA ASP A 35 36.69 16.51 -21.81
C ASP A 35 37.49 15.92 -20.63
N GLU A 36 38.58 15.26 -21.03
CA GLU A 36 39.57 14.60 -20.17
C GLU A 36 40.67 15.57 -19.67
N THR A 37 40.50 16.87 -19.91
CA THR A 37 41.56 17.89 -19.79
C THR A 37 41.63 18.58 -18.42
N ASN A 38 40.51 18.74 -17.71
CA ASN A 38 40.51 19.34 -16.37
C ASN A 38 40.90 18.33 -15.29
N THR A 39 41.95 18.64 -14.53
CA THR A 39 42.41 17.82 -13.40
C THR A 39 41.39 17.86 -12.25
N ALA A 40 41.10 16.71 -11.65
CA ALA A 40 40.08 16.54 -10.58
C ALA A 40 40.40 17.25 -9.25
N ASP A 41 41.37 18.15 -9.24
CA ASP A 41 42.01 18.73 -8.06
C ASP A 41 41.38 20.05 -7.61
N ASP A 42 40.48 20.64 -8.42
CA ASP A 42 39.89 21.96 -8.16
C ASP A 42 38.36 21.98 -7.99
N VAL A 43 37.72 20.81 -8.10
CA VAL A 43 36.26 20.62 -8.19
C VAL A 43 35.51 20.87 -6.87
N ILE A 44 36.01 20.35 -5.74
CA ILE A 44 35.47 20.60 -4.39
C ILE A 44 36.62 20.81 -3.41
N LYS A 45 36.49 21.80 -2.52
CA LYS A 45 37.49 22.16 -1.50
C LYS A 45 36.87 22.10 -0.10
N LEU A 46 37.52 21.37 0.81
CA LEU A 46 37.07 21.13 2.18
C LEU A 46 37.95 21.89 3.17
N TYR A 47 37.32 22.65 4.06
CA TYR A 47 37.96 23.43 5.11
C TYR A 47 37.47 23.01 6.50
N ASP A 48 38.34 23.14 7.50
CA ASP A 48 38.06 23.01 8.94
C ASP A 48 38.52 24.30 9.62
N LYS A 49 37.62 24.98 10.33
CA LYS A 49 37.90 26.26 11.03
C LYS A 49 38.64 27.29 10.15
N GLY A 50 38.31 27.30 8.86
CA GLY A 50 38.88 28.18 7.83
C GLY A 50 40.18 27.70 7.16
N GLN A 51 40.82 26.63 7.65
CA GLN A 51 42.00 26.04 7.02
C GLN A 51 41.60 24.96 5.99
N LEU A 52 42.18 24.98 4.79
CA LEU A 52 41.97 23.93 3.79
C LEU A 52 42.59 22.60 4.28
N ILE A 53 41.77 21.55 4.36
CA ILE A 53 42.19 20.22 4.84
C ILE A 53 42.04 19.09 3.80
N GLY A 54 41.41 19.35 2.64
CA GLY A 54 41.33 18.36 1.57
C GLY A 54 40.76 18.87 0.24
N LYS A 55 41.11 18.16 -0.84
CA LYS A 55 40.53 18.31 -2.18
C LYS A 55 39.58 17.14 -2.49
N TYR A 56 38.90 17.19 -3.64
CA TYR A 56 37.94 16.18 -4.09
C TYR A 56 38.46 14.73 -4.02
N GLY A 57 39.73 14.48 -4.40
CA GLY A 57 40.34 13.15 -4.34
C GLY A 57 40.52 12.59 -2.92
N ASP A 58 40.73 13.46 -1.92
CA ASP A 58 40.91 13.06 -0.52
C ASP A 58 39.59 12.91 0.22
N LEU A 59 38.56 13.67 -0.21
CA LEU A 59 37.34 13.97 0.55
C LEU A 59 36.62 12.74 1.13
N LYS A 60 36.54 11.62 0.39
CA LYS A 60 35.99 10.35 0.92
C LYS A 60 36.81 9.81 2.09
N THR A 61 38.13 9.78 1.96
CA THR A 61 39.05 9.35 3.02
C THR A 61 39.00 10.32 4.21
N THR A 62 38.84 11.61 3.97
CA THR A 62 38.72 12.62 5.03
C THR A 62 37.43 12.44 5.81
N PHE A 63 36.27 12.29 5.15
CA PHE A 63 34.99 11.98 5.81
C PHE A 63 35.06 10.68 6.63
N GLU A 64 35.65 9.60 6.09
CA GLU A 64 35.85 8.33 6.81
C GLU A 64 36.77 8.45 8.06
N ASN A 65 37.49 9.57 8.21
CA ASN A 65 38.35 9.89 9.36
C ASN A 65 37.88 11.10 10.18
N MET A 66 36.77 11.76 9.82
CA MET A 66 36.14 12.78 10.67
C MET A 66 35.58 12.13 11.92
N THR A 67 36.26 12.33 13.04
CA THR A 67 35.85 11.82 14.37
C THR A 67 36.02 12.89 15.45
N ASP A 68 35.96 14.17 15.07
CA ASP A 68 36.06 15.30 15.98
C ASP A 68 34.68 15.97 16.12
N ILE A 69 34.14 15.88 17.35
CA ILE A 69 32.83 16.43 17.71
C ILE A 69 32.90 17.96 17.77
N GLU A 70 34.10 18.55 17.87
CA GLU A 70 34.34 20.00 17.88
C GLU A 70 34.69 20.53 16.47
N GLY A 71 34.45 19.79 15.38
CA GLY A 71 34.81 20.20 14.01
C GLY A 71 33.80 21.13 13.32
N GLU A 72 34.25 22.28 12.79
CA GLU A 72 33.46 23.20 11.95
C GLU A 72 33.87 23.07 10.48
N TYR A 73 33.13 22.27 9.71
CA TYR A 73 33.50 21.95 8.33
C TYR A 73 32.80 22.85 7.31
N LYS A 74 33.56 23.36 6.33
CA LYS A 74 33.03 24.14 5.21
C LYS A 74 33.42 23.49 3.88
N ILE A 75 32.42 23.18 3.07
CA ILE A 75 32.53 22.56 1.75
C ILE A 75 32.24 23.63 0.71
N ILE A 76 33.18 23.90 -0.19
CA ILE A 76 33.01 24.88 -1.28
C ILE A 76 33.06 24.15 -2.62
N PHE A 77 32.00 24.30 -3.41
CA PHE A 77 31.90 23.78 -4.76
C PHE A 77 32.58 24.71 -5.78
N SER A 78 33.11 24.15 -6.87
CA SER A 78 33.66 24.94 -7.99
C SER A 78 32.58 25.76 -8.69
N ALA A 79 32.95 26.91 -9.24
CA ALA A 79 32.11 27.70 -10.14
C ALA A 79 32.07 27.11 -11.57
N GLU A 80 32.98 26.21 -11.92
CA GLU A 80 33.05 25.55 -13.24
C GLU A 80 32.07 24.38 -13.40
N GLN A 81 31.50 23.88 -12.30
CA GLN A 81 30.58 22.73 -12.32
C GLN A 81 29.30 23.09 -11.55
N THR A 82 28.17 23.04 -12.24
CA THR A 82 26.86 23.47 -11.73
C THR A 82 26.04 22.34 -11.09
N GLU A 83 26.32 21.07 -11.43
CA GLU A 83 25.58 19.90 -10.92
C GLU A 83 26.51 18.84 -10.29
N TYR A 84 26.09 18.29 -9.16
CA TYR A 84 26.78 17.23 -8.42
C TYR A 84 25.78 16.12 -8.08
N CYS A 85 26.19 14.84 -8.14
CA CYS A 85 25.27 13.72 -7.97
C CYS A 85 25.64 12.83 -6.76
N ILE A 86 24.68 12.60 -5.86
CA ILE A 86 24.78 11.69 -4.71
C ILE A 86 24.05 10.37 -5.04
N ASP A 87 24.82 9.29 -5.14
CA ASP A 87 24.31 7.92 -5.21
C ASP A 87 24.44 7.21 -3.85
N GLY A 88 23.34 6.60 -3.37
CA GLY A 88 23.34 5.75 -2.17
C GLY A 88 23.03 6.49 -0.86
N GLU A 89 22.46 5.77 0.11
CA GLU A 89 22.21 6.22 1.49
C GLU A 89 23.47 6.88 2.11
N ILE A 90 23.39 8.18 2.42
CA ILE A 90 24.47 8.96 3.04
C ILE A 90 24.17 9.27 4.51
N TRP A 91 25.19 9.08 5.34
CA TRP A 91 25.24 9.59 6.71
C TRP A 91 26.32 10.68 6.77
N LEU A 92 25.91 11.91 7.10
CA LEU A 92 26.84 13.00 7.39
C LEU A 92 27.55 12.73 8.73
N PRO A 93 28.81 13.16 8.93
CA PRO A 93 29.57 12.88 10.15
C PRO A 93 29.05 13.62 11.38
N GLU A 94 29.33 13.06 12.56
CA GLU A 94 29.13 13.66 13.89
C GLU A 94 30.26 14.69 14.20
N CYS A 95 29.92 15.98 14.16
CA CYS A 95 30.80 17.14 14.36
C CYS A 95 30.00 18.36 14.87
N GLU A 96 30.60 19.56 14.95
CA GLU A 96 29.91 20.76 15.45
C GLU A 96 28.97 21.34 14.38
N SER A 97 29.47 21.55 13.15
CA SER A 97 28.61 21.95 12.02
C SER A 97 29.22 21.65 10.65
N ILE A 98 28.36 21.59 9.62
CA ILE A 98 28.75 21.43 8.21
C ILE A 98 28.09 22.52 7.36
N LYS A 99 28.87 23.38 6.71
CA LYS A 99 28.37 24.42 5.78
C LYS A 99 28.75 24.13 4.34
N PHE A 100 27.76 23.83 3.51
CA PHE A 100 27.88 23.78 2.05
C PHE A 100 27.78 25.19 1.47
N VAL A 101 28.67 25.53 0.54
CA VAL A 101 28.67 26.81 -0.18
C VAL A 101 28.80 26.55 -1.68
N GLY A 102 27.75 26.91 -2.40
CA GLY A 102 27.69 26.90 -3.85
C GLY A 102 27.74 28.29 -4.45
N ASN A 103 27.58 28.35 -5.76
CA ASN A 103 27.67 29.56 -6.57
C ASN A 103 26.31 29.84 -7.25
N GLN A 104 26.02 31.11 -7.54
CA GLN A 104 24.90 31.48 -8.44
C GLN A 104 25.17 30.91 -9.83
N VAL A 105 24.14 30.39 -10.49
CA VAL A 105 24.23 29.91 -11.88
C VAL A 105 23.52 30.92 -12.78
N ASP A 106 24.31 31.73 -13.49
CA ASP A 106 23.80 32.73 -14.42
C ASP A 106 23.44 32.08 -15.77
N ASP A 107 22.15 31.96 -16.06
CA ASP A 107 21.65 31.61 -17.39
C ASP A 107 20.71 32.70 -17.93
N PRO A 108 21.11 33.43 -19.00
CA PRO A 108 20.22 34.37 -19.68
C PRO A 108 19.07 33.72 -20.46
N HIS A 109 19.17 32.45 -20.89
CA HIS A 109 18.33 31.82 -21.93
C HIS A 109 17.96 30.33 -21.64
N TYR A 110 17.20 30.09 -20.56
CA TYR A 110 16.32 28.92 -20.39
C TYR A 110 16.92 27.52 -20.66
N SER A 111 17.95 27.10 -19.91
CA SER A 111 18.59 25.79 -20.09
C SER A 111 18.67 24.90 -18.84
N LEU A 112 18.69 25.45 -17.62
CA LEU A 112 18.89 24.68 -16.38
C LEU A 112 17.68 24.74 -15.41
N PRO A 113 17.42 23.67 -14.62
CA PRO A 113 16.30 23.62 -13.67
C PRO A 113 16.46 24.47 -12.41
N TYR A 114 17.67 24.97 -12.14
CA TYR A 114 18.11 25.45 -10.83
C TYR A 114 18.91 26.75 -10.94
N ILE A 115 18.88 27.57 -9.89
CA ILE A 115 19.45 28.93 -9.85
C ILE A 115 20.81 29.02 -9.13
N SER A 116 21.29 27.93 -8.56
CA SER A 116 22.60 27.82 -7.91
C SER A 116 23.21 26.43 -8.09
N THR A 117 24.42 26.21 -7.57
CA THR A 117 25.07 24.90 -7.56
C THR A 117 24.14 23.83 -6.99
N ALA A 118 23.81 22.86 -7.84
CA ALA A 118 22.79 21.87 -7.57
C ALA A 118 23.40 20.53 -7.13
N VAL A 119 22.80 19.93 -6.11
CA VAL A 119 23.16 18.61 -5.56
C VAL A 119 21.98 17.68 -5.75
N LYS A 120 22.09 16.82 -6.77
CA LYS A 120 21.12 15.78 -7.11
C LYS A 120 21.18 14.68 -6.06
N ILE A 121 20.04 14.41 -5.42
CA ILE A 121 19.87 13.38 -4.40
C ILE A 121 19.19 12.17 -5.07
N ASN A 122 19.84 11.00 -5.05
CA ASN A 122 19.27 9.75 -5.57
C ASN A 122 18.85 8.74 -4.49
N ASP A 123 18.95 9.11 -3.20
CA ASP A 123 18.73 8.21 -2.07
C ASP A 123 18.45 9.01 -0.78
N SER A 124 18.50 8.40 0.41
CA SER A 124 18.30 9.13 1.69
C SER A 124 19.59 9.76 2.25
N ILE A 125 19.45 10.89 2.97
CA ILE A 125 20.52 11.63 3.65
C ILE A 125 20.16 11.77 5.14
N HIS A 126 21.06 11.34 6.02
CA HIS A 126 20.91 11.41 7.47
C HIS A 126 21.91 12.41 8.08
N LEU A 127 21.40 13.37 8.87
CA LEU A 127 22.18 14.35 9.61
C LEU A 127 22.64 13.77 10.96
N GLN A 128 23.92 13.92 11.28
CA GLN A 128 24.50 13.70 12.62
C GLN A 128 25.05 15.00 13.26
N SER A 129 24.82 16.13 12.58
CA SER A 129 25.36 17.46 12.88
C SER A 129 24.43 18.55 12.36
N ASP A 130 24.57 19.78 12.85
CA ASP A 130 23.86 20.94 12.29
C ASP A 130 24.43 21.28 10.89
N VAL A 131 23.53 21.44 9.91
CA VAL A 131 23.90 21.68 8.50
C VAL A 131 23.46 23.06 8.04
N THR A 132 24.29 23.75 7.26
CA THR A 132 23.94 24.97 6.53
C THR A 132 24.14 24.78 5.03
N LEU A 133 23.12 25.14 4.25
CA LEU A 133 23.15 25.26 2.79
C LEU A 133 23.25 26.75 2.45
N ASN A 134 24.16 27.13 1.55
CA ASN A 134 24.33 28.52 1.15
C ASN A 134 24.61 28.66 -0.35
N ASN A 135 23.66 29.26 -1.07
CA ASN A 135 23.56 29.23 -2.53
C ASN A 135 23.76 27.81 -3.09
N CYS A 136 22.98 26.86 -2.55
CA CYS A 136 22.94 25.48 -3.02
C CYS A 136 21.49 25.08 -3.30
N THR A 137 21.24 24.40 -4.42
CA THR A 137 19.96 23.75 -4.70
C THR A 137 20.09 22.26 -4.36
N LEU A 138 19.51 21.79 -3.27
CA LEU A 138 19.25 20.36 -3.15
C LEU A 138 18.11 20.01 -4.10
N PHE A 139 18.22 18.93 -4.87
CA PHE A 139 17.09 18.46 -5.67
C PHE A 139 17.01 16.94 -5.80
N GLU A 140 15.82 16.39 -5.62
CA GLU A 140 15.47 15.05 -6.11
C GLU A 140 15.17 15.15 -7.60
N ARG A 141 15.71 14.24 -8.42
CA ARG A 141 15.26 14.08 -9.81
C ARG A 141 15.23 12.61 -10.25
N ASN A 142 14.04 12.04 -10.18
CA ASN A 142 13.64 10.77 -10.80
C ASN A 142 14.36 9.53 -10.24
N THR A 143 14.22 9.30 -8.94
CA THR A 143 14.46 7.99 -8.32
C THR A 143 13.23 7.08 -8.42
N THR A 144 13.51 5.78 -8.42
CA THR A 144 12.47 4.74 -8.32
C THR A 144 12.11 4.40 -6.87
N GLU A 145 12.37 5.33 -5.94
CA GLU A 145 12.37 5.19 -4.48
C GLU A 145 11.46 6.27 -3.82
N MET A 146 11.70 6.57 -2.54
CA MET A 146 11.34 7.82 -1.87
C MET A 146 12.55 8.26 -1.04
N CYS A 147 13.07 9.46 -1.30
CA CYS A 147 14.27 10.00 -0.66
C CYS A 147 13.90 10.71 0.65
N VAL A 148 14.64 10.45 1.72
CA VAL A 148 14.40 11.07 3.04
C VAL A 148 15.61 11.89 3.48
N LEU A 149 15.37 13.13 3.87
CA LEU A 149 16.31 13.98 4.61
C LEU A 149 15.97 13.90 6.10
N ASP A 150 16.56 12.92 6.79
CA ASP A 150 16.43 12.71 8.23
C ASP A 150 17.35 13.69 8.97
N MET A 151 16.73 14.71 9.56
CA MET A 151 17.41 15.73 10.34
C MET A 151 17.81 15.26 11.75
N GLY A 152 17.39 14.07 12.20
CA GLY A 152 17.57 13.65 13.58
C GLY A 152 17.02 14.71 14.55
N SER A 153 17.80 15.11 15.56
CA SER A 153 17.50 16.26 16.42
C SER A 153 18.29 17.53 16.05
N HIS A 154 18.82 17.61 14.83
CA HIS A 154 19.73 18.66 14.36
C HIS A 154 19.00 19.80 13.64
N LYS A 155 19.76 20.86 13.34
CA LYS A 155 19.28 22.01 12.56
C LYS A 155 19.68 21.90 11.10
N LEU A 156 18.80 22.40 10.23
CA LEU A 156 19.09 22.63 8.82
C LEU A 156 18.84 24.12 8.53
N ARG A 157 19.87 24.85 8.12
CA ARG A 157 19.79 26.27 7.78
C ARG A 157 19.93 26.48 6.28
N THR A 158 19.03 27.24 5.67
CA THR A 158 19.15 27.74 4.29
C THR A 158 19.47 29.24 4.33
N ASP A 159 20.67 29.62 3.88
CA ASP A 159 21.12 31.01 3.77
C ASP A 159 21.22 31.45 2.31
N GLY A 160 20.64 32.59 1.96
CA GLY A 160 20.99 33.33 0.74
C GLY A 160 20.14 32.99 -0.49
N LYS A 161 20.03 34.00 -1.36
CA LYS A 161 18.94 34.22 -2.34
C LYS A 161 18.69 33.05 -3.30
N TYR A 162 19.71 32.24 -3.58
CA TYR A 162 19.65 31.17 -4.58
C TYR A 162 19.65 29.77 -3.97
N THR A 163 19.46 29.64 -2.66
CA THR A 163 19.31 28.34 -1.98
C THR A 163 17.89 27.79 -2.17
N GLU A 164 17.76 26.49 -2.41
CA GLU A 164 16.50 25.80 -2.71
C GLU A 164 16.58 24.32 -2.27
N ILE A 165 15.45 23.68 -1.94
CA ILE A 165 15.35 22.22 -1.65
C ILE A 165 14.16 21.66 -2.44
N SER A 166 14.33 21.63 -3.76
CA SER A 166 13.29 21.20 -4.69
C SER A 166 13.20 19.68 -4.76
N ALA A 167 12.11 19.19 -5.32
CA ALA A 167 12.02 17.83 -5.87
C ALA A 167 11.33 17.98 -7.23
N GLY A 168 11.79 17.28 -8.27
CA GLY A 168 11.03 17.25 -9.53
C GLY A 168 11.81 17.23 -10.84
N LEU A 169 11.04 17.50 -11.90
CA LEU A 169 11.46 17.53 -13.29
C LEU A 169 10.92 18.80 -13.96
N SER A 170 11.82 19.74 -14.28
CA SER A 170 11.50 20.76 -15.28
C SER A 170 11.39 20.09 -16.65
N ALA A 171 10.28 20.30 -17.37
CA ALA A 171 10.18 19.98 -18.79
C ALA A 171 10.35 21.26 -19.61
N LYS A 172 11.11 21.17 -20.71
CA LYS A 172 11.25 22.28 -21.65
C LYS A 172 10.26 22.08 -22.80
N TYR A 173 9.41 23.08 -23.05
CA TYR A 173 8.40 23.05 -24.12
C TYR A 173 8.55 24.31 -24.98
N GLY A 174 9.21 24.16 -26.14
CA GLY A 174 9.77 25.29 -26.87
C GLY A 174 10.94 25.90 -26.11
N ASP A 175 11.04 27.23 -26.09
CA ASP A 175 12.09 27.92 -25.34
C ASP A 175 11.82 28.05 -23.84
N ASN A 176 10.57 27.88 -23.40
CA ASN A 176 10.20 28.02 -21.99
C ASN A 176 10.53 26.74 -21.17
N LEU A 177 11.09 26.92 -19.98
CA LEU A 177 10.99 25.92 -18.92
C LEU A 177 9.59 25.98 -18.30
N PHE A 178 8.96 24.82 -18.15
CA PHE A 178 7.78 24.61 -17.33
C PHE A 178 8.10 23.58 -16.24
N TYR A 179 7.44 23.69 -15.09
CA TYR A 179 7.27 22.53 -14.22
C TYR A 179 6.41 21.52 -14.98
N ALA A 180 6.83 20.25 -15.04
CA ALA A 180 6.08 19.23 -15.77
C ALA A 180 4.89 18.74 -14.94
N SER A 181 3.85 19.58 -14.82
CA SER A 181 2.61 19.31 -14.09
C SER A 181 2.06 17.91 -14.32
N ASP A 182 2.14 17.45 -15.57
CA ASP A 182 1.45 16.26 -16.04
C ASP A 182 2.25 14.95 -15.83
N VAL A 183 3.51 15.03 -15.36
CA VAL A 183 4.43 13.86 -15.29
C VAL A 183 5.38 13.86 -14.07
N CYS A 184 5.33 14.85 -13.17
CA CYS A 184 6.27 14.90 -12.03
C CYS A 184 5.88 13.97 -10.87
N ILE A 185 6.69 12.92 -10.69
CA ILE A 185 6.48 11.85 -9.71
C ILE A 185 7.29 12.18 -8.43
N TYR A 186 6.82 13.15 -7.65
CA TYR A 186 7.53 13.64 -6.45
C TYR A 186 7.57 12.59 -5.32
N CYS A 187 8.70 12.51 -4.60
CA CYS A 187 8.86 11.69 -3.39
C CYS A 187 10.19 11.99 -2.67
N PHE A 188 10.35 13.25 -2.26
CA PHE A 188 11.30 13.60 -1.21
C PHE A 188 10.52 13.85 0.10
N ARG A 189 11.20 13.80 1.23
CA ARG A 189 10.66 14.06 2.57
C ARG A 189 11.74 14.70 3.41
N ILE A 190 11.37 15.68 4.23
CA ILE A 190 12.20 16.18 5.33
C ILE A 190 11.55 15.73 6.64
N GLU A 191 12.28 14.99 7.47
CA GLU A 191 11.79 14.53 8.78
C GLU A 191 12.75 14.88 9.92
N GLY A 192 12.19 15.22 11.07
CA GLY A 192 12.92 15.70 12.24
C GLY A 192 12.29 15.25 13.55
N GLN A 193 13.15 14.93 14.51
CA GLN A 193 12.80 14.47 15.85
C GLN A 193 12.67 15.67 16.81
N GLU A 194 12.40 15.41 18.09
CA GLU A 194 12.31 16.46 19.12
C GLU A 194 13.58 17.34 19.12
N ASN A 195 13.39 18.67 19.14
CA ASN A 195 14.40 19.74 18.99
C ASN A 195 14.90 20.05 17.56
N SER A 196 14.55 19.27 16.53
CA SER A 196 14.89 19.59 15.12
C SER A 196 14.42 20.99 14.70
N GLU A 197 15.19 21.68 13.85
CA GLU A 197 14.89 23.07 13.48
C GLU A 197 15.33 23.41 12.05
N LEU A 198 14.35 23.65 11.16
CA LEU A 198 14.58 24.21 9.83
C LEU A 198 14.61 25.73 9.94
N ILE A 199 15.70 26.37 9.53
CA ILE A 199 15.91 27.82 9.61
C ILE A 199 16.08 28.38 8.20
N ILE A 200 15.20 29.29 7.80
CA ILE A 200 15.17 29.86 6.45
C ILE A 200 15.52 31.35 6.54
N ASN A 201 16.54 31.77 5.80
CA ASN A 201 17.09 33.12 5.86
C ASN A 201 17.53 33.64 4.48
N ASN A 202 16.96 34.77 4.06
CA ASN A 202 17.19 35.45 2.79
C ASN A 202 17.08 34.48 1.59
N CYS A 203 16.03 33.66 1.60
CA CYS A 203 15.87 32.47 0.77
C CYS A 203 14.37 32.20 0.53
N ASN A 204 14.02 31.86 -0.70
CA ASN A 204 12.68 31.41 -1.09
C ASN A 204 12.69 29.89 -1.20
N LEU A 205 12.44 29.20 -0.09
CA LEU A 205 12.54 27.75 0.01
C LEU A 205 11.26 27.09 -0.51
N LEU A 206 11.31 26.64 -1.77
CA LEU A 206 10.35 25.68 -2.32
C LEU A 206 10.60 24.29 -1.70
N ILE A 207 9.52 23.57 -1.40
CA ILE A 207 9.47 22.17 -0.95
C ILE A 207 8.27 21.52 -1.65
N ASP A 208 8.52 20.54 -2.53
CA ASP A 208 7.46 19.74 -3.18
C ASP A 208 7.42 18.32 -2.58
N SER A 209 7.10 18.25 -1.28
CA SER A 209 7.45 17.11 -0.42
C SER A 209 6.78 17.13 0.95
N ASP A 210 6.76 15.97 1.61
CA ASP A 210 6.42 15.84 3.03
C ASP A 210 7.41 16.60 3.94
N LEU A 211 6.91 17.28 4.98
CA LEU A 211 7.71 17.91 6.04
C LEU A 211 7.16 17.56 7.43
N PHE A 212 7.91 16.80 8.22
CA PHE A 212 7.56 16.44 9.60
C PHE A 212 8.62 16.97 10.56
N ILE A 213 8.37 18.06 11.29
CA ILE A 213 9.44 18.74 12.06
C ILE A 213 8.99 19.40 13.38
N ASP A 214 9.91 19.50 14.34
CA ASP A 214 9.68 20.11 15.65
C ASP A 214 9.58 21.65 15.58
N LYS A 215 10.46 22.31 14.82
CA LYS A 215 10.43 23.77 14.59
C LYS A 215 10.76 24.17 13.14
N VAL A 216 10.08 25.22 12.66
CA VAL A 216 10.48 26.03 11.50
C VAL A 216 10.72 27.46 11.97
N ARG A 217 11.79 28.10 11.48
CA ARG A 217 12.15 29.50 11.75
C ARG A 217 12.28 30.26 10.44
N LEU A 218 11.61 31.41 10.36
CA LEU A 218 11.67 32.36 9.26
C LEU A 218 12.40 33.61 9.75
N GLU A 219 13.55 33.90 9.15
CA GLU A 219 14.37 35.09 9.40
C GLU A 219 14.18 36.13 8.28
N GLU A 220 15.17 36.97 8.00
CA GLU A 220 15.06 38.09 7.05
C GLU A 220 14.72 37.60 5.62
N ASN A 221 13.71 38.20 4.97
CA ASN A 221 13.29 37.86 3.59
C ASN A 221 13.08 36.35 3.34
N ALA A 222 12.62 35.61 4.34
CA ALA A 222 12.37 34.18 4.26
C ALA A 222 10.99 33.87 3.65
N SER A 223 10.95 32.97 2.67
CA SER A 223 9.71 32.34 2.22
C SER A 223 9.82 30.82 2.25
N LEU A 224 8.71 30.14 2.58
CA LEU A 224 8.58 28.69 2.62
C LEU A 224 7.35 28.30 1.80
N LYS A 225 7.56 27.56 0.72
CA LYS A 225 6.52 27.24 -0.26
C LYS A 225 6.33 25.74 -0.36
N PHE A 226 5.18 25.24 0.07
CA PHE A 226 4.79 23.85 -0.13
C PHE A 226 4.09 23.74 -1.48
N GLN A 227 4.73 23.06 -2.43
CA GLN A 227 4.12 22.85 -3.75
C GLN A 227 3.16 21.66 -3.72
N SER A 228 3.49 20.60 -2.97
CA SER A 228 2.56 19.53 -2.58
C SER A 228 3.00 18.79 -1.30
N GLY A 229 2.33 17.70 -0.93
CA GLY A 229 2.68 16.83 0.21
C GLY A 229 2.03 17.23 1.55
N TRP A 230 2.37 16.50 2.63
CA TRP A 230 1.88 16.77 3.99
C TRP A 230 2.94 17.50 4.82
N ALA A 231 2.64 18.71 5.31
CA ALA A 231 3.42 19.35 6.37
C ALA A 231 2.78 19.18 7.76
N LYS A 232 3.57 18.75 8.73
CA LYS A 232 3.24 18.73 10.17
C LYS A 232 4.37 19.40 10.95
N ILE A 233 4.15 20.66 11.31
CA ILE A 233 5.13 21.52 11.96
C ILE A 233 4.66 21.77 13.39
N LYS A 234 5.39 21.31 14.41
CA LYS A 234 4.97 21.52 15.81
C LYS A 234 5.04 23.00 16.21
N LYS A 235 6.01 23.77 15.73
CA LYS A 235 6.09 25.23 15.94
C LYS A 235 6.70 25.99 14.75
N VAL A 236 6.06 27.09 14.34
CA VAL A 236 6.63 28.11 13.42
C VAL A 236 7.02 29.34 14.23
N ILE A 237 8.19 29.92 13.92
CA ILE A 237 8.66 31.19 14.50
C ILE A 237 9.01 32.13 13.34
N ALA A 238 8.32 33.26 13.23
CA ALA A 238 8.66 34.32 12.27
C ALA A 238 9.27 35.52 13.01
N LYS A 239 10.35 36.11 12.46
CA LYS A 239 11.14 37.14 13.17
C LYS A 239 11.71 38.22 12.24
N ASP A 240 11.78 39.45 12.76
CA ASP A 240 12.57 40.60 12.28
C ASP A 240 12.24 41.20 10.89
N TYR A 241 11.63 40.46 9.96
CA TYR A 241 11.26 40.94 8.63
C TYR A 241 9.98 40.29 8.11
N SER A 242 9.36 40.87 7.07
CA SER A 242 8.21 40.25 6.38
C SER A 242 8.55 38.85 5.87
N GLY A 243 7.80 37.85 6.34
CA GLY A 243 7.91 36.45 5.95
C GLY A 243 6.65 35.96 5.22
N ILE A 244 6.81 34.94 4.38
CA ILE A 244 5.72 34.40 3.53
C ILE A 244 5.76 32.87 3.56
N VAL A 245 4.71 32.24 4.09
CA VAL A 245 4.50 30.79 3.95
C VAL A 245 3.36 30.56 2.98
N SER A 246 3.58 29.77 1.93
CA SER A 246 2.58 29.51 0.88
C SER A 246 2.34 28.02 0.71
N TYR A 247 1.09 27.62 0.51
CA TYR A 247 0.66 26.22 0.34
C TYR A 247 -0.12 26.09 -0.96
N TYR A 248 0.50 25.53 -2.01
CA TYR A 248 0.08 25.72 -3.41
C TYR A 248 -0.87 24.66 -3.98
N ALA A 249 -0.95 23.45 -3.43
CA ALA A 249 -1.78 22.38 -3.98
C ALA A 249 -2.55 21.62 -2.87
N THR A 250 -3.31 20.60 -3.27
CA THR A 250 -4.20 19.87 -2.34
C THR A 250 -3.39 19.06 -1.33
N GLY A 251 -3.18 19.63 -0.15
CA GLY A 251 -2.51 19.00 0.98
C GLY A 251 -3.23 19.29 2.30
N ARG A 252 -2.95 18.46 3.30
CA ARG A 252 -3.29 18.75 4.69
C ARG A 252 -2.07 19.32 5.37
N TYR A 253 -2.24 20.42 6.11
CA TYR A 253 -1.15 21.12 6.77
C TYR A 253 -1.51 21.32 8.24
N GLU A 254 -0.66 20.86 9.15
CA GLU A 254 -0.88 21.00 10.59
C GLU A 254 0.25 21.81 11.22
N ILE A 255 -0.08 22.96 11.81
CA ILE A 255 0.84 23.76 12.63
C ILE A 255 0.39 23.70 14.09
N GLY A 256 1.27 23.29 15.00
CA GLY A 256 0.95 23.25 16.43
C GLY A 256 0.87 24.65 17.06
N GLU A 257 1.84 25.51 16.77
CA GLU A 257 1.93 26.89 17.27
C GLU A 257 2.60 27.80 16.23
N ILE A 258 2.12 29.02 16.05
CA ILE A 258 2.80 30.11 15.35
C ILE A 258 3.17 31.19 16.37
N SER A 259 4.45 31.56 16.43
CA SER A 259 4.94 32.72 17.19
C SER A 259 5.49 33.80 16.25
N ILE A 260 4.99 35.02 16.38
CA ILE A 260 5.33 36.17 15.53
C ILE A 260 6.14 37.19 16.35
N GLU A 261 7.24 37.71 15.78
CA GLU A 261 8.11 38.70 16.44
C GLU A 261 8.50 39.83 15.48
N ASN A 262 7.83 40.98 15.62
CA ASN A 262 8.13 42.23 14.90
C ASN A 262 8.02 42.14 13.36
N CYS A 263 7.23 41.18 12.86
CA CYS A 263 7.13 40.85 11.44
C CYS A 263 5.68 40.67 10.96
N ARG A 264 5.48 40.87 9.64
CA ARG A 264 4.28 40.41 8.93
C ARG A 264 4.52 38.99 8.43
N LEU A 265 3.72 38.05 8.92
CA LEU A 265 3.68 36.67 8.43
C LEU A 265 2.44 36.52 7.55
N ASN A 266 2.69 36.31 6.25
CA ASN A 266 1.64 35.95 5.29
C ASN A 266 1.52 34.42 5.27
N VAL A 267 0.29 33.90 5.28
CA VAL A 267 0.00 32.48 5.03
C VAL A 267 -0.96 32.38 3.85
N ASP A 268 -0.49 31.81 2.75
CA ASP A 268 -1.26 31.65 1.52
C ASP A 268 -1.77 30.21 1.37
N LEU A 269 -3.04 30.02 1.05
CA LEU A 269 -3.61 28.76 0.55
C LEU A 269 -4.01 28.91 -0.93
N PHE A 270 -3.66 27.93 -1.74
CA PHE A 270 -4.15 27.82 -3.12
C PHE A 270 -4.95 26.52 -3.29
N GLU A 271 -5.78 26.46 -4.33
CA GLU A 271 -6.58 25.29 -4.69
C GLU A 271 -7.45 24.78 -3.52
N SER A 272 -7.40 23.49 -3.19
CA SER A 272 -8.13 22.89 -2.06
C SER A 272 -7.24 22.56 -0.86
N ALA A 273 -6.14 23.32 -0.67
CA ALA A 273 -5.26 23.20 0.49
C ALA A 273 -6.02 23.45 1.81
N LYS A 274 -5.81 22.60 2.83
CA LYS A 274 -6.47 22.73 4.15
C LYS A 274 -5.44 22.75 5.27
N ILE A 275 -5.38 23.88 5.99
CA ILE A 275 -4.47 24.11 7.11
C ILE A 275 -5.21 24.17 8.45
N ARG A 276 -4.65 23.52 9.47
CA ARG A 276 -5.09 23.59 10.86
C ARG A 276 -3.97 24.14 11.73
N ILE A 277 -4.28 25.14 12.54
CA ILE A 277 -3.33 25.90 13.35
C ILE A 277 -3.78 25.86 14.81
N GLY A 278 -2.98 25.19 15.67
CA GLY A 278 -3.32 24.94 17.07
C GLY A 278 -3.26 26.17 17.97
N LYS A 279 -2.35 27.13 17.69
CA LYS A 279 -2.31 28.45 18.32
C LYS A 279 -1.59 29.47 17.44
N VAL A 280 -2.03 30.72 17.44
CA VAL A 280 -1.27 31.89 16.93
C VAL A 280 -1.02 32.89 18.07
N GLY A 281 0.19 33.44 18.18
CA GLY A 281 0.53 34.43 19.20
C GLY A 281 1.85 35.17 18.96
N LEU A 282 2.20 36.06 19.89
CA LEU A 282 3.47 36.80 19.85
C LEU A 282 4.59 36.13 20.67
N THR A 283 5.84 36.51 20.43
CA THR A 283 6.95 36.23 21.36
C THR A 283 7.06 37.31 22.45
N GLU A 284 7.82 37.03 23.51
CA GLU A 284 8.07 37.95 24.63
C GLU A 284 8.72 39.30 24.22
N ASN A 285 9.31 39.40 23.02
CA ASN A 285 10.03 40.58 22.52
C ASN A 285 9.30 41.30 21.37
N ALA A 286 8.06 40.94 21.06
CA ALA A 286 7.33 41.44 19.91
C ALA A 286 6.62 42.79 20.18
N ASP A 287 6.80 43.77 19.28
CA ASP A 287 5.92 44.93 19.19
C ASP A 287 4.66 44.55 18.41
N LYS A 288 3.49 44.64 19.07
CA LYS A 288 2.22 44.32 18.42
C LYS A 288 1.93 45.20 17.21
N ASN A 289 2.40 46.45 17.18
CA ASN A 289 2.19 47.36 16.05
C ASN A 289 3.03 46.99 14.81
N LYS A 290 3.95 46.01 14.93
CA LYS A 290 4.77 45.47 13.84
C LYS A 290 4.45 44.02 13.50
N SER A 291 3.56 43.38 14.25
CA SER A 291 3.33 41.93 14.20
C SER A 291 1.97 41.62 13.57
N TYR A 292 1.97 40.99 12.39
CA TYR A 292 0.76 40.76 11.59
C TYR A 292 0.66 39.30 11.17
N PHE A 293 -0.56 38.76 11.19
CA PHE A 293 -0.92 37.45 10.66
C PHE A 293 -1.93 37.63 9.53
N ASP A 294 -1.45 37.64 8.29
CA ASP A 294 -2.27 37.85 7.11
C ASP A 294 -2.57 36.51 6.42
N MET A 295 -3.85 36.15 6.32
CA MET A 295 -4.31 34.95 5.64
C MET A 295 -4.75 35.29 4.21
N TYR A 296 -4.23 34.55 3.23
CA TYR A 296 -4.62 34.67 1.83
C TYR A 296 -5.15 33.34 1.28
N VAL A 297 -6.16 33.42 0.41
CA VAL A 297 -6.77 32.30 -0.29
C VAL A 297 -6.86 32.62 -1.78
N TYR A 298 -6.45 31.69 -2.65
CA TYR A 298 -6.69 31.75 -4.08
C TYR A 298 -7.28 30.44 -4.60
N CYS A 299 -8.44 30.47 -5.26
CA CYS A 299 -9.09 29.26 -5.75
C CYS A 299 -9.53 29.37 -7.22
N PRO A 300 -9.21 28.38 -8.09
CA PRO A 300 -9.60 28.41 -9.49
C PRO A 300 -11.08 28.06 -9.73
N GLU A 301 -11.66 27.21 -8.89
CA GLU A 301 -13.03 26.69 -8.90
C GLU A 301 -13.38 26.34 -7.44
N ILE A 302 -14.64 26.43 -7.00
CA ILE A 302 -15.04 26.09 -5.62
C ILE A 302 -16.25 25.16 -5.61
N THR A 303 -16.15 24.06 -4.86
CA THR A 303 -17.22 23.05 -4.69
C THR A 303 -17.17 22.45 -3.28
N LYS A 304 -18.23 21.72 -2.87
CA LYS A 304 -18.30 21.03 -1.56
C LYS A 304 -17.12 20.09 -1.30
N THR A 305 -16.53 19.53 -2.35
CA THR A 305 -15.37 18.62 -2.28
C THR A 305 -14.04 19.35 -2.54
N TYR A 306 -14.02 20.39 -3.37
CA TYR A 306 -12.83 21.15 -3.76
C TYR A 306 -12.94 22.61 -3.29
N TYR A 307 -12.43 22.88 -2.09
CA TYR A 307 -12.31 24.23 -1.52
C TYR A 307 -11.15 24.30 -0.52
N PRO A 308 -10.46 25.45 -0.38
CA PRO A 308 -9.38 25.64 0.60
C PRO A 308 -9.96 25.96 1.99
N ARG A 309 -9.21 25.69 3.06
CA ARG A 309 -9.68 25.99 4.42
C ARG A 309 -8.59 26.33 5.43
N PHE A 310 -8.78 27.42 6.16
CA PHE A 310 -8.12 27.71 7.45
C PHE A 310 -8.97 27.21 8.62
N GLU A 311 -8.36 26.48 9.56
CA GLU A 311 -8.94 26.15 10.87
C GLU A 311 -7.99 26.58 11.99
N ILE A 312 -8.38 27.55 12.82
CA ILE A 312 -7.58 28.10 13.92
C ILE A 312 -8.23 27.74 15.26
N GLU A 313 -7.49 27.11 16.17
CA GLU A 313 -8.00 26.65 17.47
C GLU A 313 -7.85 27.67 18.61
N ASP A 314 -6.83 28.53 18.56
CA ASP A 314 -6.49 29.53 19.59
C ASP A 314 -5.74 30.71 18.94
N ILE A 315 -6.06 31.96 19.31
CA ILE A 315 -5.32 33.16 18.88
C ILE A 315 -5.23 34.21 19.99
N ASP A 316 -4.06 34.83 20.14
CA ASP A 316 -3.81 35.95 21.05
C ASP A 316 -4.35 37.27 20.46
N GLU A 317 -5.69 37.39 20.41
CA GLU A 317 -6.43 38.43 19.69
C GLU A 317 -6.23 39.88 20.18
N ASP A 318 -5.71 40.09 21.40
CA ASP A 318 -5.38 41.43 21.90
C ASP A 318 -3.97 41.91 21.45
N ASN A 319 -3.16 41.01 20.91
CA ASN A 319 -1.75 41.22 20.56
C ASN A 319 -1.42 40.94 19.09
N VAL A 320 -2.11 40.03 18.40
CA VAL A 320 -1.87 39.73 16.98
C VAL A 320 -2.86 40.52 16.10
N ASN A 321 -2.37 41.36 15.18
CA ASN A 321 -3.24 41.93 14.14
C ASN A 321 -3.52 40.87 13.07
N VAL A 322 -4.79 40.69 12.68
CA VAL A 322 -5.20 39.62 11.76
C VAL A 322 -5.93 40.20 10.55
N SER A 323 -5.60 39.71 9.35
CA SER A 323 -6.27 40.05 8.09
C SER A 323 -6.66 38.79 7.32
N PHE A 324 -7.74 38.83 6.53
CA PHE A 324 -8.11 37.76 5.60
C PHE A 324 -8.43 38.30 4.19
N LYS A 325 -7.96 37.61 3.15
CA LYS A 325 -8.24 37.95 1.75
C LYS A 325 -8.44 36.68 0.90
N MET A 326 -9.47 36.67 0.06
CA MET A 326 -9.77 35.59 -0.88
C MET A 326 -9.94 36.08 -2.32
N GLU A 327 -9.32 35.40 -3.28
CA GLU A 327 -9.47 35.65 -4.73
C GLU A 327 -9.93 34.40 -5.48
N ILE A 328 -10.82 34.61 -6.45
CA ILE A 328 -11.41 33.56 -7.30
C ILE A 328 -11.07 33.84 -8.77
N SER A 329 -10.78 32.79 -9.55
CA SER A 329 -10.25 32.90 -10.92
C SER A 329 -11.21 33.54 -11.95
N ALA A 330 -10.64 33.95 -13.09
CA ALA A 330 -11.34 34.58 -14.20
C ALA A 330 -12.45 33.71 -14.83
N SER A 331 -12.29 32.39 -14.82
CA SER A 331 -13.17 31.40 -15.48
C SER A 331 -14.52 31.19 -14.79
N VAL A 332 -14.63 31.48 -13.50
CA VAL A 332 -15.84 31.18 -12.70
C VAL A 332 -16.83 32.34 -12.74
N VAL A 333 -18.13 32.02 -12.78
CA VAL A 333 -19.21 33.01 -12.59
C VAL A 333 -19.15 33.49 -11.14
N TYR A 334 -18.95 34.80 -10.96
CA TYR A 334 -18.69 35.43 -9.66
C TYR A 334 -19.81 35.12 -8.65
N ASP A 335 -21.06 35.14 -9.12
CA ASP A 335 -22.25 34.94 -8.30
C ASP A 335 -22.29 33.50 -7.76
N THR A 336 -22.20 32.47 -8.62
CA THR A 336 -22.27 31.04 -8.23
C THR A 336 -21.26 30.63 -7.16
N ALA A 337 -20.02 31.13 -7.22
CA ALA A 337 -19.01 30.80 -6.22
C ALA A 337 -19.26 31.47 -4.86
N LEU A 338 -19.89 32.65 -4.85
CA LEU A 338 -20.27 33.37 -3.64
C LEU A 338 -21.60 32.84 -3.09
N GLU A 339 -22.54 32.45 -3.95
CA GLU A 339 -23.77 31.73 -3.61
C GLU A 339 -23.46 30.47 -2.80
N MET A 340 -22.44 29.67 -3.15
CA MET A 340 -22.04 28.50 -2.33
C MET A 340 -21.46 28.86 -0.95
N LEU A 341 -20.85 30.05 -0.81
CA LEU A 341 -20.30 30.56 0.47
C LEU A 341 -21.38 31.26 1.32
N VAL A 342 -22.46 31.72 0.69
CA VAL A 342 -23.59 32.44 1.31
C VAL A 342 -24.74 31.48 1.66
N HIS A 343 -25.00 30.47 0.82
CA HIS A 343 -26.02 29.43 1.05
C HIS A 343 -25.50 28.27 1.93
N ASN A 344 -24.73 28.59 2.96
CA ASN A 344 -24.38 27.71 4.08
C ASN A 344 -23.49 26.49 3.75
N ASP A 345 -23.15 26.29 2.48
CA ASP A 345 -22.58 25.03 1.98
C ASP A 345 -21.05 24.93 2.14
N ILE A 346 -20.34 26.07 2.14
CA ILE A 346 -18.87 26.12 2.22
C ILE A 346 -18.41 27.28 3.13
N SER A 347 -17.46 27.02 4.02
CA SER A 347 -16.73 28.06 4.76
C SER A 347 -15.22 27.81 4.72
N CYS A 348 -14.49 28.77 4.13
CA CYS A 348 -13.04 28.73 3.92
C CYS A 348 -12.21 29.17 5.14
N LEU A 349 -12.85 29.71 6.18
CA LEU A 349 -12.18 30.21 7.38
C LEU A 349 -12.95 29.80 8.63
N LYS A 350 -12.25 29.19 9.59
CA LYS A 350 -12.77 28.87 10.92
C LYS A 350 -11.83 29.43 11.98
N MET A 351 -12.38 30.28 12.84
CA MET A 351 -11.72 30.94 13.97
C MET A 351 -12.07 30.23 15.29
N PRO A 352 -11.41 30.58 16.41
CA PRO A 352 -11.83 30.15 17.73
C PRO A 352 -13.27 30.63 18.04
N LYS A 353 -14.05 29.81 18.76
CA LYS A 353 -15.48 30.06 19.06
C LYS A 353 -15.73 31.35 19.87
N ASP A 354 -14.71 31.83 20.56
CA ASP A 354 -14.71 33.02 21.42
C ASP A 354 -13.95 34.21 20.82
N TYR A 355 -13.50 34.14 19.56
CA TYR A 355 -12.84 35.23 18.85
C TYR A 355 -13.81 36.38 18.53
N ASP A 356 -13.42 37.61 18.85
CA ASP A 356 -14.16 38.80 18.44
C ASP A 356 -13.88 39.11 16.96
N ILE A 357 -14.78 38.67 16.07
CA ILE A 357 -14.64 38.86 14.62
C ILE A 357 -14.54 40.33 14.18
N SER A 358 -14.97 41.28 15.02
CA SER A 358 -14.81 42.72 14.75
C SER A 358 -13.36 43.21 14.91
N LYS A 359 -12.45 42.38 15.44
CA LYS A 359 -11.00 42.63 15.52
C LYS A 359 -10.24 42.33 14.23
N PHE A 360 -10.88 41.81 13.16
CA PHE A 360 -10.21 41.70 11.86
C PHE A 360 -9.84 43.09 11.31
N MET A 361 -8.57 43.26 10.92
CA MET A 361 -8.08 44.47 10.28
C MET A 361 -8.66 44.68 8.88
N SER A 362 -8.94 43.58 8.17
CA SER A 362 -9.74 43.55 6.95
C SER A 362 -10.21 42.12 6.64
N TYR A 363 -11.37 42.01 5.99
CA TYR A 363 -11.85 40.79 5.36
C TYR A 363 -12.25 41.11 3.91
N GLN A 364 -11.54 40.54 2.94
CA GLN A 364 -11.71 40.83 1.52
C GLN A 364 -12.01 39.58 0.71
N VAL A 365 -12.91 39.70 -0.27
CA VAL A 365 -13.22 38.65 -1.25
C VAL A 365 -13.30 39.28 -2.64
N GLY A 366 -13.05 38.52 -3.70
CA GLY A 366 -13.38 38.97 -5.05
C GLY A 366 -12.85 38.09 -6.17
N LYS A 367 -12.90 38.67 -7.38
CA LYS A 367 -12.38 38.04 -8.59
C LYS A 367 -10.95 38.51 -8.83
N TYR A 368 -10.13 37.72 -9.53
CA TYR A 368 -8.74 38.08 -9.84
C TYR A 368 -8.62 39.53 -10.37
N LEU A 369 -7.72 40.31 -9.74
CA LEU A 369 -7.52 41.77 -9.93
C LEU A 369 -8.61 42.72 -9.40
N VAL A 370 -9.75 42.24 -8.86
CA VAL A 370 -10.82 43.08 -8.28
C VAL A 370 -11.40 42.45 -7.00
N THR A 371 -10.90 42.89 -5.85
CA THR A 371 -11.44 42.57 -4.52
C THR A 371 -12.35 43.68 -3.97
N LYS A 372 -13.22 43.31 -3.04
CA LYS A 372 -14.02 44.20 -2.20
C LYS A 372 -13.93 43.75 -0.74
N GLU A 373 -14.20 44.68 0.17
CA GLU A 373 -14.45 44.36 1.57
C GLU A 373 -15.92 43.93 1.73
N PHE A 374 -16.15 42.98 2.64
CA PHE A 374 -17.46 42.43 2.94
C PHE A 374 -17.67 42.40 4.46
N ASP A 375 -18.90 42.66 4.89
CA ASP A 375 -19.36 42.23 6.20
C ASP A 375 -19.26 40.69 6.30
N VAL A 376 -19.08 40.17 7.51
CA VAL A 376 -18.98 38.73 7.79
C VAL A 376 -19.71 38.38 9.08
N VAL A 377 -20.18 37.13 9.17
CA VAL A 377 -20.77 36.57 10.40
C VAL A 377 -20.02 35.31 10.82
N MET A 378 -20.01 35.04 12.13
CA MET A 378 -19.41 33.82 12.70
C MET A 378 -20.50 32.99 13.38
N ASP A 379 -20.44 31.68 13.23
CA ASP A 379 -21.39 30.76 13.88
C ASP A 379 -20.90 30.25 15.26
N ASP A 380 -21.79 29.56 15.98
CA ASP A 380 -21.51 28.92 17.29
C ASP A 380 -20.33 27.92 17.24
N ASP A 381 -19.94 27.44 16.06
CA ASP A 381 -18.80 26.56 15.84
C ASP A 381 -17.52 27.30 15.41
N GLY A 382 -17.55 28.62 15.23
CA GLY A 382 -16.44 29.46 14.82
C GLY A 382 -16.20 29.50 13.30
N ASN A 383 -17.08 28.93 12.48
CA ASN A 383 -16.94 29.07 11.02
C ASN A 383 -17.37 30.49 10.61
N VAL A 384 -16.61 31.09 9.69
CA VAL A 384 -16.85 32.45 9.17
C VAL A 384 -17.56 32.37 7.82
N TRP A 385 -18.58 33.20 7.65
CA TRP A 385 -19.50 33.20 6.51
C TRP A 385 -19.69 34.61 5.95
N LEU A 386 -20.03 34.68 4.66
CA LEU A 386 -20.55 35.90 4.04
C LEU A 386 -22.06 36.02 4.36
N PRO A 387 -22.56 37.19 4.77
CA PRO A 387 -23.96 37.37 5.11
C PRO A 387 -24.86 37.21 3.89
N ILE A 388 -26.10 36.77 4.13
CA ILE A 388 -27.09 36.49 3.09
C ILE A 388 -27.49 37.79 2.39
N VAL A 389 -27.09 37.92 1.12
CA VAL A 389 -27.68 38.89 0.19
C VAL A 389 -29.08 38.38 -0.15
N GLY A 390 -30.10 39.15 0.24
CA GLY A 390 -31.47 38.66 0.38
C GLY A 390 -32.09 38.06 -0.89
N GLU A 391 -32.71 36.88 -0.70
CA GLU A 391 -33.59 36.14 -1.63
C GLU A 391 -33.40 36.41 -3.13
N ILE A 392 -32.35 35.82 -3.71
CA ILE A 392 -32.42 35.38 -5.10
C ILE A 392 -33.21 34.06 -5.13
N ASP A 393 -34.34 34.07 -5.86
CA ASP A 393 -35.22 32.92 -5.99
C ASP A 393 -34.61 31.88 -6.95
N ASN A 394 -33.90 30.90 -6.39
CA ASN A 394 -33.22 29.83 -7.14
C ASN A 394 -34.18 28.86 -7.87
N ASN A 395 -35.49 29.15 -7.98
CA ASN A 395 -36.44 28.45 -8.85
C ASN A 395 -36.26 28.81 -10.34
N LYS A 396 -35.09 28.48 -10.90
CA LYS A 396 -34.85 28.14 -12.32
C LYS A 396 -33.46 27.49 -12.42
N THR A 397 -33.27 26.39 -13.13
CA THR A 397 -34.08 25.85 -14.23
C THR A 397 -35.33 25.08 -13.80
N THR A 398 -36.49 25.51 -14.33
CA THR A 398 -37.58 24.59 -14.66
C THR A 398 -37.07 23.53 -15.62
N GLU A 399 -37.59 22.30 -15.52
CA GLU A 399 -37.39 21.26 -16.52
C GLU A 399 -38.01 21.69 -17.86
N GLU A 400 -37.24 22.38 -18.70
CA GLU A 400 -37.50 22.32 -20.14
C GLU A 400 -37.18 20.88 -20.57
N GLU A 401 -38.23 20.10 -20.84
CA GLU A 401 -38.12 18.74 -21.34
C GLU A 401 -37.29 18.75 -22.63
N LEU A 402 -35.99 18.46 -22.53
CA LEU A 402 -35.09 18.36 -23.67
C LEU A 402 -35.65 17.30 -24.62
N THR A 403 -36.29 17.81 -25.67
CA THR A 403 -37.07 17.06 -26.65
C THR A 403 -36.60 17.50 -28.03
N CYS A 404 -35.58 16.83 -28.56
CA CYS A 404 -35.16 17.07 -29.94
C CYS A 404 -36.09 16.34 -30.91
N GLU A 405 -36.39 17.00 -32.03
CA GLU A 405 -36.90 16.33 -33.23
C GLU A 405 -35.72 15.61 -33.90
N LEU A 406 -35.94 14.39 -34.36
CA LEU A 406 -34.96 13.63 -35.15
C LEU A 406 -35.16 13.83 -36.65
N ASP A 407 -34.08 13.69 -37.41
CA ASP A 407 -34.10 13.62 -38.87
C ASP A 407 -34.57 12.25 -39.41
N GLU A 408 -34.67 12.13 -40.74
CA GLU A 408 -35.08 10.91 -41.45
C GLU A 408 -34.14 9.71 -41.19
N GLU A 409 -32.90 9.94 -40.74
CA GLU A 409 -31.94 8.90 -40.34
C GLU A 409 -31.99 8.57 -38.84
N GLN A 410 -32.98 9.10 -38.11
CA GLN A 410 -33.14 9.01 -36.65
C GLN A 410 -31.98 9.63 -35.86
N LYS A 411 -31.43 10.76 -36.34
CA LYS A 411 -30.38 11.54 -35.65
C LYS A 411 -30.89 12.87 -35.14
N ASP A 412 -30.34 13.35 -34.03
CA ASP A 412 -30.61 14.70 -33.51
C ASP A 412 -29.80 15.79 -34.22
N SER A 413 -29.97 17.05 -33.79
CA SER A 413 -29.23 18.21 -34.31
C SER A 413 -27.71 18.05 -34.27
N ASN A 414 -27.19 17.25 -33.33
CA ASN A 414 -25.76 16.98 -33.13
C ASN A 414 -25.27 15.79 -33.96
N GLY A 415 -26.15 15.14 -34.73
CA GLY A 415 -25.86 13.95 -35.51
C GLY A 415 -25.82 12.65 -34.71
N ILE A 416 -26.34 12.64 -33.47
CA ILE A 416 -26.36 11.46 -32.62
C ILE A 416 -27.56 10.59 -33.00
N TYR A 417 -27.32 9.33 -33.35
CA TYR A 417 -28.35 8.35 -33.71
C TYR A 417 -29.09 7.79 -32.49
N TYR A 418 -30.41 7.61 -32.58
CA TYR A 418 -31.24 6.96 -31.55
C TYR A 418 -32.01 5.77 -32.12
N LYS A 419 -31.82 4.59 -31.51
CA LYS A 419 -32.62 3.40 -31.83
C LYS A 419 -33.97 3.46 -31.14
N LEU A 420 -35.04 3.64 -31.93
CA LEU A 420 -36.42 3.67 -31.44
C LEU A 420 -36.96 2.27 -31.10
N ASN A 421 -37.92 2.24 -30.17
CA ASN A 421 -38.75 1.08 -29.85
C ASN A 421 -40.23 1.53 -29.82
N GLU A 422 -40.93 1.32 -30.94
CA GLU A 422 -42.34 1.67 -31.15
C GLU A 422 -43.28 1.07 -30.11
N LYS A 423 -43.05 -0.20 -29.72
CA LYS A 423 -43.94 -0.97 -28.86
C LYS A 423 -44.00 -0.39 -27.44
N ASP A 424 -42.85 -0.03 -26.90
CA ASP A 424 -42.71 0.44 -25.52
C ASP A 424 -42.53 1.97 -25.43
N LYS A 425 -42.58 2.68 -26.58
CA LYS A 425 -42.35 4.13 -26.75
C LYS A 425 -41.09 4.63 -26.06
N THR A 426 -40.01 3.85 -26.20
CA THR A 426 -38.68 4.14 -25.66
C THR A 426 -37.63 4.32 -26.76
N ALA A 427 -36.50 4.91 -26.39
CA ALA A 427 -35.34 5.09 -27.24
C ALA A 427 -34.06 4.67 -26.52
N THR A 428 -33.13 4.09 -27.27
CA THR A 428 -31.73 3.87 -26.85
C THR A 428 -30.85 4.84 -27.65
N LEU A 429 -30.03 5.64 -26.98
CA LEU A 429 -29.00 6.44 -27.65
C LEU A 429 -27.92 5.51 -28.21
N GLY A 430 -27.64 5.61 -29.50
CA GLY A 430 -26.74 4.71 -30.22
C GLY A 430 -27.38 3.34 -30.50
N VAL A 431 -26.53 2.32 -30.70
CA VAL A 431 -26.97 0.94 -30.92
C VAL A 431 -26.07 -0.04 -30.19
N ASP A 432 -26.67 -1.09 -29.62
CA ASP A 432 -25.91 -2.21 -29.07
C ASP A 432 -25.28 -3.03 -30.22
N ARG A 433 -24.02 -2.73 -30.56
CA ARG A 433 -23.19 -3.44 -31.56
C ARG A 433 -21.85 -3.85 -30.95
N ASP A 434 -21.32 -4.99 -31.37
CA ASP A 434 -20.04 -5.54 -30.89
C ASP A 434 -18.79 -4.97 -31.59
N ILE A 435 -18.97 -4.12 -32.61
CA ILE A 435 -17.91 -3.46 -33.38
C ILE A 435 -17.70 -2.03 -32.89
N ASP A 436 -16.49 -1.48 -33.05
CA ASP A 436 -16.16 -0.11 -32.64
C ASP A 436 -17.00 0.95 -33.39
N SER A 437 -17.90 1.59 -32.64
CA SER A 437 -18.99 2.44 -33.13
C SER A 437 -18.60 3.86 -33.54
N ALA A 438 -17.30 4.15 -33.72
CA ALA A 438 -16.81 5.40 -34.30
C ALA A 438 -17.35 5.67 -35.73
N SER A 439 -18.02 4.69 -36.34
CA SER A 439 -18.75 4.78 -37.62
C SER A 439 -20.18 5.33 -37.53
N LEU A 440 -20.67 5.69 -36.33
CA LEU A 440 -22.06 6.14 -36.12
C LEU A 440 -22.24 7.64 -35.84
N LEU A 441 -21.16 8.34 -35.46
CA LEU A 441 -21.18 9.76 -35.11
C LEU A 441 -20.44 10.53 -36.21
N THR A 442 -21.19 11.06 -37.17
CA THR A 442 -20.61 11.51 -38.46
C THR A 442 -20.06 12.93 -38.48
N ASP A 443 -20.40 13.79 -37.51
CA ASP A 443 -19.94 15.19 -37.51
C ASP A 443 -19.87 15.82 -36.10
N PHE A 444 -18.70 15.77 -35.46
CA PHE A 444 -18.47 16.39 -34.14
C PHE A 444 -18.37 17.92 -34.19
N ASN A 445 -18.29 18.55 -35.36
CA ASN A 445 -18.15 20.02 -35.49
C ASN A 445 -19.42 20.79 -35.06
N LYS A 446 -20.48 20.09 -34.64
CA LYS A 446 -21.74 20.66 -34.17
C LYS A 446 -21.87 20.74 -32.65
N ILE A 447 -21.04 20.03 -31.89
CA ILE A 447 -21.05 20.09 -30.41
C ILE A 447 -20.17 21.26 -29.96
N ASP A 448 -20.61 22.48 -30.27
CA ASP A 448 -20.00 23.70 -29.74
C ASP A 448 -19.93 23.62 -28.20
N SER A 449 -18.81 24.05 -27.62
CA SER A 449 -18.39 23.88 -26.21
C SER A 449 -18.01 22.46 -25.74
N GLY A 450 -18.26 21.39 -26.49
CA GLY A 450 -17.91 20.03 -26.06
C GLY A 450 -18.77 19.46 -24.91
N VAL A 451 -19.85 20.16 -24.53
CA VAL A 451 -20.85 19.75 -23.53
C VAL A 451 -21.97 18.96 -24.23
N LEU A 452 -22.21 17.72 -23.80
CA LEU A 452 -23.27 16.85 -24.31
C LEU A 452 -24.39 16.71 -23.27
N LYS A 453 -25.56 17.27 -23.58
CA LYS A 453 -26.79 17.06 -22.81
C LYS A 453 -27.66 16.02 -23.52
N ILE A 454 -27.77 14.83 -22.93
CA ILE A 454 -28.63 13.77 -23.47
C ILE A 454 -30.09 14.16 -23.23
N PRO A 455 -30.96 14.14 -24.26
CA PRO A 455 -32.34 14.55 -24.12
C PRO A 455 -33.17 13.51 -23.34
N SER A 456 -34.14 13.99 -22.55
CA SER A 456 -35.07 13.14 -21.77
C SER A 456 -36.07 12.41 -22.69
N TYR A 457 -36.51 13.10 -23.73
CA TYR A 457 -37.44 12.62 -24.73
C TYR A 457 -36.93 12.98 -26.13
N ILE A 458 -37.42 12.29 -27.14
CA ILE A 458 -37.14 12.61 -28.54
C ILE A 458 -38.44 12.48 -29.34
N LYS A 459 -38.51 13.13 -30.48
CA LYS A 459 -39.64 13.02 -31.41
C LYS A 459 -39.18 12.54 -32.77
N TYR A 460 -40.00 11.70 -33.38
CA TYR A 460 -39.80 11.18 -34.73
C TYR A 460 -41.18 10.94 -35.36
N GLU A 461 -41.40 11.49 -36.56
CA GLU A 461 -42.69 11.45 -37.28
C GLU A 461 -43.90 11.93 -36.44
N GLY A 462 -43.67 12.84 -35.48
CA GLY A 462 -44.67 13.39 -34.57
C GLY A 462 -44.95 12.53 -33.31
N GLU A 463 -44.42 11.31 -33.25
CA GLU A 463 -44.49 10.43 -32.09
C GLU A 463 -43.35 10.73 -31.11
N THR A 464 -43.63 10.74 -29.80
CA THR A 464 -42.64 11.00 -28.74
C THR A 464 -42.16 9.70 -28.09
N TYR A 465 -40.84 9.57 -27.89
CA TYR A 465 -40.18 8.41 -27.29
C TYR A 465 -39.34 8.85 -26.09
N LYS A 466 -39.41 8.09 -24.99
CA LYS A 466 -38.59 8.34 -23.78
C LYS A 466 -37.18 7.76 -23.94
N VAL A 467 -36.14 8.56 -23.74
CA VAL A 467 -34.75 8.07 -23.79
C VAL A 467 -34.45 7.31 -22.49
N THR A 468 -34.35 5.99 -22.56
CA THR A 468 -34.22 5.12 -21.38
C THR A 468 -32.90 4.37 -21.29
N ARG A 469 -32.07 4.37 -22.33
CA ARG A 469 -30.80 3.64 -22.37
C ARG A 469 -29.74 4.37 -23.17
N ILE A 470 -28.48 4.15 -22.81
CA ILE A 470 -27.30 4.43 -23.64
C ILE A 470 -26.74 3.09 -24.10
N GLY A 471 -26.55 2.91 -25.41
CA GLY A 471 -26.12 1.65 -26.01
C GLY A 471 -24.66 1.28 -25.71
N LYS A 472 -24.36 -0.01 -25.81
CA LYS A 472 -22.98 -0.53 -25.78
C LYS A 472 -22.10 0.21 -26.81
N ASN A 473 -20.89 0.57 -26.41
CA ASN A 473 -19.88 1.30 -27.20
C ASN A 473 -20.33 2.69 -27.73
N ALA A 474 -21.44 3.29 -27.30
CA ALA A 474 -22.06 4.47 -27.95
C ALA A 474 -21.10 5.64 -28.26
N PHE A 475 -20.24 6.01 -27.31
CA PHE A 475 -19.18 7.02 -27.44
C PHE A 475 -17.79 6.42 -27.17
N LYS A 476 -17.57 5.14 -27.47
CA LYS A 476 -16.27 4.48 -27.27
C LYS A 476 -15.21 5.10 -28.21
N GLY A 477 -14.10 5.56 -27.63
CA GLY A 477 -12.90 5.94 -28.38
C GLY A 477 -13.10 7.10 -29.34
N THR A 478 -13.96 8.06 -29.00
CA THR A 478 -14.10 9.31 -29.77
C THR A 478 -12.75 10.02 -29.82
N LYS A 479 -12.35 10.51 -30.99
CA LYS A 479 -11.08 11.25 -31.17
C LYS A 479 -11.08 12.65 -30.51
N TRP A 480 -12.18 13.00 -29.86
CA TRP A 480 -12.47 14.32 -29.30
C TRP A 480 -12.88 14.16 -27.84
N LYS A 481 -12.43 15.12 -27.01
CA LYS A 481 -12.69 15.23 -25.58
C LYS A 481 -14.13 15.75 -25.38
N LEU A 482 -15.01 14.93 -24.81
CA LEU A 482 -16.29 15.41 -24.28
C LEU A 482 -16.02 15.99 -22.90
N GLU A 483 -16.12 17.30 -22.78
CA GLU A 483 -15.80 18.01 -21.54
C GLU A 483 -16.83 17.69 -20.45
N GLU A 484 -18.11 17.69 -20.80
CA GLU A 484 -19.20 17.37 -19.89
C GLU A 484 -20.24 16.48 -20.57
N VAL A 485 -20.76 15.48 -19.86
CA VAL A 485 -21.90 14.67 -20.31
C VAL A 485 -22.96 14.64 -19.22
N HIS A 486 -24.17 15.08 -19.53
CA HIS A 486 -25.33 14.98 -18.66
C HIS A 486 -26.27 13.85 -19.09
N ILE A 487 -26.48 12.88 -18.20
CA ILE A 487 -27.44 11.77 -18.37
C ILE A 487 -28.72 12.12 -17.60
N PRO A 488 -29.88 12.27 -18.27
CA PRO A 488 -31.13 12.65 -17.61
C PRO A 488 -31.76 11.49 -16.83
N ASP A 489 -32.63 11.83 -15.88
CA ASP A 489 -33.42 10.94 -15.04
C ASP A 489 -34.32 9.94 -15.80
N THR A 490 -34.49 10.10 -17.10
CA THR A 490 -35.22 9.14 -17.94
C THR A 490 -34.40 7.87 -18.24
N VAL A 491 -33.07 7.96 -18.19
CA VAL A 491 -32.14 6.86 -18.50
C VAL A 491 -32.01 5.91 -17.31
N MET A 492 -32.08 4.61 -17.61
CA MET A 492 -32.03 3.53 -16.62
C MET A 492 -30.73 2.70 -16.70
N SER A 493 -30.17 2.52 -17.90
CA SER A 493 -28.94 1.71 -18.10
C SER A 493 -27.91 2.37 -19.03
N ILE A 494 -26.64 2.27 -18.68
CA ILE A 494 -25.49 2.64 -19.54
C ILE A 494 -24.78 1.36 -20.01
N GLY A 495 -24.73 1.10 -21.32
CA GLY A 495 -24.15 -0.13 -21.89
C GLY A 495 -22.61 -0.22 -21.83
N ASP A 496 -22.07 -1.44 -22.01
CA ASP A 496 -20.62 -1.71 -21.91
C ASP A 496 -19.77 -0.75 -22.76
N ASN A 497 -18.66 -0.28 -22.20
CA ASN A 497 -17.72 0.67 -22.83
C ASN A 497 -18.34 1.98 -23.37
N ALA A 498 -19.59 2.35 -23.02
CA ALA A 498 -20.30 3.48 -23.63
C ALA A 498 -19.50 4.80 -23.67
N PHE A 499 -18.73 5.11 -22.63
CA PHE A 499 -17.88 6.31 -22.50
C PHE A 499 -16.38 5.98 -22.37
N TRP A 500 -15.94 4.84 -22.90
CA TRP A 500 -14.53 4.44 -22.87
C TRP A 500 -13.65 5.45 -23.63
N CYS A 501 -12.63 5.98 -22.94
CA CYS A 501 -11.70 7.03 -23.38
C CYS A 501 -12.27 8.40 -23.80
N SER A 502 -13.55 8.72 -23.59
CA SER A 502 -14.18 9.88 -24.24
C SER A 502 -14.59 11.08 -23.36
N VAL A 503 -14.87 10.86 -22.06
CA VAL A 503 -15.52 11.87 -21.17
C VAL A 503 -14.59 12.40 -20.09
N VAL A 504 -14.74 13.69 -19.73
CA VAL A 504 -14.01 14.38 -18.64
C VAL A 504 -14.87 14.53 -17.37
N LYS A 505 -15.99 15.28 -17.41
CA LYS A 505 -16.99 15.34 -16.33
C LYS A 505 -18.26 14.56 -16.73
N LEU A 506 -18.79 13.73 -15.84
CA LEU A 506 -20.00 12.91 -16.07
C LEU A 506 -21.06 13.15 -15.00
N TYR A 507 -22.27 13.54 -15.38
CA TYR A 507 -23.42 13.71 -14.48
C TYR A 507 -24.43 12.56 -14.68
N ILE A 508 -24.77 11.85 -13.61
CA ILE A 508 -25.60 10.63 -13.61
C ILE A 508 -26.94 10.90 -12.90
N GLY A 509 -28.06 10.85 -13.64
CA GLY A 509 -29.41 11.07 -13.13
C GLY A 509 -29.95 10.01 -12.14
N ALA A 510 -31.07 10.33 -11.50
CA ALA A 510 -31.60 9.65 -10.32
C ALA A 510 -32.06 8.20 -10.55
N ASN A 511 -32.43 7.82 -11.78
CA ASN A 511 -32.98 6.49 -12.10
C ASN A 511 -32.00 5.58 -12.85
N VAL A 512 -30.75 6.03 -13.09
CA VAL A 512 -29.69 5.16 -13.60
C VAL A 512 -29.39 4.10 -12.56
N SER A 513 -29.67 2.84 -12.91
CA SER A 513 -29.65 1.66 -12.03
C SER A 513 -28.78 0.52 -12.56
N ASP A 514 -28.28 0.63 -13.80
CA ASP A 514 -27.33 -0.31 -14.40
C ASP A 514 -26.21 0.43 -15.14
N ILE A 515 -24.96 -0.01 -14.92
CA ILE A 515 -23.74 0.53 -15.54
C ILE A 515 -22.89 -0.67 -15.97
N GLY A 516 -22.86 -0.91 -17.29
CA GLY A 516 -22.20 -2.03 -17.93
C GLY A 516 -20.68 -2.06 -17.72
N GLU A 517 -20.04 -3.17 -18.07
CA GLU A 517 -18.61 -3.32 -17.83
C GLU A 517 -17.82 -2.30 -18.68
N LYS A 518 -16.85 -1.63 -18.04
CA LYS A 518 -16.04 -0.56 -18.63
C LYS A 518 -16.82 0.68 -19.11
N ALA A 519 -18.13 0.78 -18.84
CA ALA A 519 -19.01 1.81 -19.41
C ALA A 519 -18.58 3.25 -19.12
N VAL A 520 -17.99 3.50 -17.94
CA VAL A 520 -17.50 4.82 -17.49
C VAL A 520 -15.98 4.89 -17.34
N ALA A 521 -15.24 3.92 -17.90
CA ALA A 521 -13.78 3.85 -17.80
C ALA A 521 -13.08 4.74 -18.83
N SER A 522 -13.30 6.06 -18.73
CA SER A 522 -12.61 7.05 -19.55
C SER A 522 -11.21 7.35 -19.03
N THR A 523 -10.22 7.34 -19.92
CA THR A 523 -8.83 7.78 -19.67
C THR A 523 -8.69 9.28 -19.41
N LEU A 524 -9.76 10.06 -19.56
CA LEU A 524 -9.79 11.52 -19.40
C LEU A 524 -10.71 11.97 -18.24
N MET A 525 -11.42 11.05 -17.57
CA MET A 525 -12.47 11.42 -16.63
C MET A 525 -11.93 11.95 -15.31
N GLU A 526 -11.97 13.26 -15.14
CA GLU A 526 -11.56 14.02 -13.95
C GLU A 526 -12.61 13.97 -12.84
N GLU A 527 -13.91 14.00 -13.16
CA GLU A 527 -14.99 14.09 -12.16
C GLU A 527 -16.24 13.26 -12.54
N VAL A 528 -16.96 12.83 -11.51
CA VAL A 528 -18.29 12.19 -11.63
C VAL A 528 -19.23 12.81 -10.60
N TYR A 529 -20.42 13.21 -11.08
CA TYR A 529 -21.54 13.71 -10.30
C TYR A 529 -22.70 12.70 -10.38
N LEU A 530 -23.46 12.59 -9.30
CA LEU A 530 -24.58 11.66 -9.15
C LEU A 530 -25.72 12.42 -8.48
N ASP A 531 -26.95 12.26 -8.96
CA ASP A 531 -28.11 12.86 -8.31
C ASP A 531 -28.33 12.30 -6.90
N ASP A 532 -28.64 13.17 -5.93
CA ASP A 532 -28.82 12.82 -4.51
C ASP A 532 -29.95 11.80 -4.27
N ASN A 533 -30.89 11.66 -5.19
CA ASN A 533 -32.01 10.72 -5.12
C ASN A 533 -31.70 9.34 -5.75
N ASN A 534 -30.49 9.13 -6.30
CA ASN A 534 -30.09 7.84 -6.87
C ASN A 534 -30.03 6.74 -5.78
N LYS A 535 -30.62 5.59 -6.08
CA LYS A 535 -30.85 4.50 -5.11
C LYS A 535 -29.88 3.33 -5.24
N ASP A 536 -29.22 3.21 -6.38
CA ASP A 536 -28.46 2.01 -6.78
C ASP A 536 -26.94 2.26 -6.76
N PHE A 537 -26.52 3.53 -6.78
CA PHE A 537 -25.14 3.97 -6.67
C PHE A 537 -24.91 4.92 -5.49
N VAL A 538 -23.64 5.22 -5.22
CA VAL A 538 -23.22 6.28 -4.29
C VAL A 538 -21.86 6.83 -4.71
N LEU A 539 -21.69 8.15 -4.60
CA LEU A 539 -20.37 8.77 -4.57
C LEU A 539 -19.86 8.74 -3.13
N TYR A 540 -18.71 8.11 -2.90
CA TYR A 540 -17.99 8.20 -1.64
C TYR A 540 -16.61 8.78 -1.94
N GLN A 541 -16.27 9.91 -1.31
CA GLN A 541 -14.98 10.55 -1.52
C GLN A 541 -14.66 10.86 -3.01
N GLY A 542 -15.67 11.11 -3.85
CA GLY A 542 -15.52 11.39 -5.29
C GLY A 542 -15.28 10.16 -6.19
N ALA A 543 -15.22 8.96 -5.63
CA ALA A 543 -15.26 7.71 -6.40
C ALA A 543 -16.69 7.13 -6.40
N LEU A 544 -17.08 6.53 -7.53
CA LEU A 544 -18.40 5.92 -7.74
C LEU A 544 -18.40 4.46 -7.30
N PHE A 545 -19.39 4.09 -6.49
CA PHE A 545 -19.63 2.75 -5.98
C PHE A 545 -21.06 2.29 -6.24
N ASP A 546 -21.31 0.98 -6.14
CA ASP A 546 -22.64 0.44 -5.89
C ASP A 546 -23.17 0.89 -4.51
N ARG A 547 -24.49 0.86 -4.31
CA ARG A 547 -25.14 1.41 -3.10
C ARG A 547 -24.60 0.85 -1.78
N ASP A 548 -24.27 -0.44 -1.76
CA ASP A 548 -23.73 -1.14 -0.59
C ASP A 548 -22.20 -1.00 -0.43
N MET A 549 -21.53 -0.25 -1.31
CA MET A 549 -20.07 -0.08 -1.38
C MET A 549 -19.31 -1.41 -1.42
N THR A 550 -19.83 -2.40 -2.15
CA THR A 550 -19.19 -3.70 -2.42
C THR A 550 -18.40 -3.71 -3.73
N THR A 551 -18.67 -2.76 -4.62
CA THR A 551 -18.05 -2.61 -5.94
C THR A 551 -17.55 -1.18 -6.11
N LEU A 552 -16.24 -1.00 -6.28
CA LEU A 552 -15.69 0.27 -6.75
C LEU A 552 -15.83 0.29 -8.29
N ILE A 553 -16.71 1.15 -8.80
CA ILE A 553 -17.08 1.23 -10.21
C ILE A 553 -16.11 2.14 -10.96
N ARG A 554 -15.84 3.34 -10.43
CA ARG A 554 -14.93 4.32 -11.04
C ARG A 554 -14.24 5.17 -9.97
N CYS A 555 -12.92 5.31 -10.07
CA CYS A 555 -12.14 6.34 -9.41
C CYS A 555 -11.58 7.27 -10.50
N PRO A 556 -11.90 8.57 -10.51
CA PRO A 556 -11.44 9.50 -11.54
C PRO A 556 -9.91 9.65 -11.66
N THR A 557 -9.47 10.32 -12.73
CA THR A 557 -8.06 10.60 -13.04
C THR A 557 -7.46 11.60 -12.06
N LYS A 558 -7.98 12.84 -12.11
CA LYS A 558 -7.72 13.95 -11.19
C LYS A 558 -8.49 13.75 -9.88
N SER A 559 -8.05 12.77 -9.10
CA SER A 559 -8.57 12.54 -7.77
C SER A 559 -7.81 13.41 -6.76
N TRP A 560 -8.49 13.96 -5.75
CA TRP A 560 -7.85 14.67 -4.62
C TRP A 560 -6.92 13.77 -3.77
N TYR A 561 -6.84 12.47 -4.08
CA TYR A 561 -5.88 11.53 -3.54
C TYR A 561 -4.55 11.47 -4.31
N GLU A 562 -4.36 12.26 -5.37
CA GLU A 562 -3.09 12.37 -6.09
C GLU A 562 -1.91 12.65 -5.14
N TYR A 563 -2.16 13.47 -4.12
CA TYR A 563 -1.19 13.83 -3.08
C TYR A 563 -1.32 13.01 -1.78
N TYR A 564 -2.23 12.02 -1.73
CA TYR A 564 -2.32 11.13 -0.58
C TYR A 564 -1.28 10.01 -0.72
N PRO A 565 -0.48 9.71 0.32
CA PRO A 565 0.56 8.69 0.22
C PRO A 565 -0.03 7.30 -0.07
N VAL A 566 -1.27 7.01 0.34
CA VAL A 566 -2.01 5.78 0.02
C VAL A 566 -3.52 6.02 -0.05
N TYR A 567 -4.16 5.58 -1.14
CA TYR A 567 -5.60 5.37 -1.24
C TYR A 567 -5.99 4.06 -0.55
N ASN A 568 -6.84 4.13 0.46
CA ASN A 568 -7.38 2.97 1.18
C ASN A 568 -8.76 2.60 0.62
N VAL A 569 -8.84 1.51 -0.14
CA VAL A 569 -10.13 0.97 -0.60
C VAL A 569 -10.94 0.53 0.64
N PRO A 570 -12.21 0.94 0.80
CA PRO A 570 -13.00 0.60 1.99
C PRO A 570 -13.11 -0.91 2.27
N GLU A 571 -13.21 -1.30 3.55
CA GLU A 571 -13.29 -2.73 3.94
C GLU A 571 -14.55 -3.44 3.39
N SER A 572 -15.59 -2.68 3.05
CA SER A 572 -16.82 -3.16 2.38
C SER A 572 -16.56 -3.70 0.98
N VAL A 573 -15.63 -3.12 0.21
CA VAL A 573 -15.43 -3.41 -1.22
C VAL A 573 -14.88 -4.82 -1.45
N LYS A 574 -15.48 -5.55 -2.40
CA LYS A 574 -15.16 -6.92 -2.81
C LYS A 574 -14.78 -7.01 -4.29
N LYS A 575 -15.36 -6.18 -5.17
CA LYS A 575 -14.99 -6.06 -6.59
C LYS A 575 -14.36 -4.69 -6.85
N ILE A 576 -13.24 -4.66 -7.56
CA ILE A 576 -12.81 -3.48 -8.33
C ILE A 576 -13.28 -3.74 -9.76
N ALA A 577 -14.10 -2.85 -10.33
CA ALA A 577 -14.71 -3.03 -11.64
C ALA A 577 -13.67 -2.97 -12.78
N ALA A 578 -14.09 -3.41 -13.97
CA ALA A 578 -13.26 -3.32 -15.16
C ALA A 578 -13.04 -1.85 -15.55
N GLY A 579 -11.78 -1.42 -15.68
CA GLY A 579 -11.40 -0.02 -15.93
C GLY A 579 -11.60 0.96 -14.76
N ALA A 580 -11.82 0.49 -13.53
CA ALA A 580 -12.20 1.36 -12.42
C ALA A 580 -11.20 2.48 -12.10
N PHE A 581 -9.89 2.17 -12.04
CA PHE A 581 -8.79 3.13 -11.85
C PHE A 581 -8.07 3.46 -13.17
N THR A 582 -8.75 3.35 -14.33
CA THR A 582 -8.18 3.75 -15.62
C THR A 582 -7.67 5.20 -15.58
N SER A 583 -6.42 5.42 -15.99
CA SER A 583 -5.70 6.72 -15.91
C SER A 583 -5.68 7.39 -14.52
N SER A 584 -5.85 6.64 -13.42
CA SER A 584 -5.82 7.23 -12.09
C SER A 584 -4.41 7.70 -11.70
N MET A 585 -4.30 8.92 -11.17
CA MET A 585 -3.03 9.54 -10.75
C MET A 585 -2.54 9.08 -9.36
N ILE A 586 -3.27 8.18 -8.70
CA ILE A 586 -2.98 7.70 -7.33
C ILE A 586 -1.67 6.90 -7.27
N PHE A 587 -0.74 7.34 -6.41
CA PHE A 587 0.57 6.69 -6.26
C PHE A 587 0.54 5.32 -5.58
N ASN A 588 -0.29 5.07 -4.57
CA ASN A 588 -0.34 3.76 -3.88
C ASN A 588 -1.76 3.37 -3.49
N ILE A 589 -2.12 2.09 -3.67
CA ILE A 589 -3.48 1.58 -3.43
C ILE A 589 -3.45 0.38 -2.48
N LYS A 590 -4.24 0.45 -1.40
CA LYS A 590 -4.42 -0.63 -0.41
C LYS A 590 -5.82 -1.22 -0.53
N ALA A 591 -5.90 -2.44 -1.08
CA ALA A 591 -7.13 -3.14 -1.45
C ALA A 591 -7.22 -4.56 -0.84
N ASP A 592 -6.70 -4.75 0.37
CA ASP A 592 -6.65 -6.05 1.08
C ASP A 592 -8.05 -6.65 1.40
N SER A 593 -9.12 -5.87 1.25
CA SER A 593 -10.54 -6.26 1.38
C SER A 593 -11.15 -6.88 0.13
N VAL A 594 -10.55 -6.62 -1.04
CA VAL A 594 -11.06 -6.97 -2.38
C VAL A 594 -10.79 -8.44 -2.70
N THR A 595 -11.75 -9.11 -3.34
CA THR A 595 -11.64 -10.50 -3.80
C THR A 595 -11.46 -10.64 -5.31
N THR A 596 -11.88 -9.65 -6.10
CA THR A 596 -11.85 -9.71 -7.57
C THR A 596 -11.41 -8.35 -8.15
N VAL A 597 -10.45 -8.38 -9.07
CA VAL A 597 -9.99 -7.21 -9.84
C VAL A 597 -10.39 -7.40 -11.30
N GLY A 598 -11.16 -6.45 -11.85
CA GLY A 598 -11.65 -6.49 -13.23
C GLY A 598 -10.56 -6.38 -14.30
N GLU A 599 -10.98 -6.57 -15.54
CA GLU A 599 -10.14 -6.35 -16.73
C GLU A 599 -9.75 -4.87 -16.84
N TYR A 600 -8.51 -4.57 -17.23
CA TYR A 600 -8.01 -3.18 -17.36
C TYR A 600 -8.18 -2.31 -16.10
N ALA A 601 -8.33 -2.90 -14.90
CA ALA A 601 -8.73 -2.18 -13.68
C ALA A 601 -7.83 -0.99 -13.30
N PHE A 602 -6.54 -1.01 -13.66
CA PHE A 602 -5.55 0.07 -13.45
C PHE A 602 -4.85 0.45 -14.77
N TYR A 603 -5.53 0.27 -15.91
CA TYR A 603 -4.99 0.58 -17.24
C TYR A 603 -4.58 2.05 -17.36
N HIS A 604 -3.37 2.32 -17.87
CA HIS A 604 -2.79 3.68 -17.93
C HIS A 604 -2.66 4.41 -16.57
N ALA A 605 -2.71 3.73 -15.41
CA ALA A 605 -2.44 4.33 -14.10
C ALA A 605 -0.95 4.65 -13.91
N ILE A 606 -0.40 5.58 -14.70
CA ILE A 606 1.04 5.85 -14.87
C ILE A 606 1.79 6.15 -13.56
N ASN A 607 1.09 6.73 -12.59
CA ASN A 607 1.64 7.09 -11.28
C ASN A 607 1.64 5.92 -10.29
N LEU A 608 0.86 4.86 -10.50
CA LEU A 608 0.67 3.78 -9.52
C LEU A 608 1.97 3.02 -9.27
N ARG A 609 2.53 3.15 -8.07
CA ARG A 609 3.82 2.60 -7.62
C ARG A 609 3.68 1.27 -6.88
N THR A 610 2.73 1.21 -5.94
CA THR A 610 2.48 0.02 -5.12
C THR A 610 0.99 -0.27 -4.98
N VAL A 611 0.62 -1.54 -5.18
CA VAL A 611 -0.75 -2.02 -4.97
C VAL A 611 -0.79 -3.24 -4.06
N SER A 612 -1.61 -3.21 -3.01
CA SER A 612 -1.82 -4.33 -2.08
C SER A 612 -3.13 -5.04 -2.38
N LEU A 613 -3.03 -6.25 -2.94
CA LEU A 613 -4.13 -7.11 -3.37
C LEU A 613 -4.25 -8.37 -2.48
N ARG A 614 -3.93 -8.26 -1.18
CA ARG A 614 -3.73 -9.46 -0.33
C ARG A 614 -5.04 -10.22 -0.02
N GLY A 615 -6.20 -9.71 -0.43
CA GLY A 615 -7.50 -10.39 -0.38
C GLY A 615 -7.87 -11.18 -1.65
N VAL A 616 -7.25 -10.89 -2.79
CA VAL A 616 -7.74 -11.19 -4.14
C VAL A 616 -7.58 -12.67 -4.54
N VAL A 617 -8.59 -13.20 -5.23
CA VAL A 617 -8.66 -14.57 -5.78
C VAL A 617 -8.44 -14.57 -7.30
N GLU A 618 -8.92 -13.53 -8.00
CA GLU A 618 -8.76 -13.38 -9.46
C GLU A 618 -8.41 -11.95 -9.86
N ILE A 619 -7.47 -11.83 -10.81
CA ILE A 619 -7.11 -10.59 -11.52
C ILE A 619 -7.42 -10.79 -13.01
N GLY A 620 -8.25 -9.91 -13.59
CA GLY A 620 -8.63 -9.92 -15.01
C GLY A 620 -7.47 -9.60 -15.97
N ASN A 621 -7.71 -9.71 -17.28
CA ASN A 621 -6.68 -9.42 -18.29
C ASN A 621 -6.30 -7.93 -18.28
N GLY A 622 -5.05 -7.63 -18.67
CA GLY A 622 -4.55 -6.26 -18.84
C GLY A 622 -4.67 -5.36 -17.61
N ALA A 623 -4.83 -5.92 -16.41
CA ALA A 623 -5.23 -5.13 -15.24
C ALA A 623 -4.21 -4.03 -14.84
N PHE A 624 -2.93 -4.16 -15.21
CA PHE A 624 -1.89 -3.12 -15.14
C PHE A 624 -1.17 -2.94 -16.50
N ASP A 625 -1.89 -3.10 -17.61
CA ASP A 625 -1.37 -2.85 -18.96
C ASP A 625 -1.38 -1.35 -19.33
N MET A 626 -0.58 -0.98 -20.33
CA MET A 626 -0.51 0.36 -20.91
C MET A 626 -0.58 0.36 -22.46
N GLY A 627 -1.16 -0.67 -23.07
CA GLY A 627 -1.56 -0.63 -24.49
C GLY A 627 -0.41 -0.62 -25.50
N GLY A 628 0.66 -1.40 -25.25
CA GLY A 628 1.66 -1.81 -26.26
C GLY A 628 2.58 -0.74 -26.89
N SER A 629 2.29 0.55 -26.74
CA SER A 629 3.11 1.67 -27.28
C SER A 629 3.74 2.54 -26.19
N TYR A 630 3.40 2.29 -24.92
CA TYR A 630 3.85 3.06 -23.76
C TYR A 630 4.19 2.11 -22.60
N ASN A 631 5.01 2.56 -21.64
CA ASN A 631 5.46 1.72 -20.53
C ASN A 631 4.87 2.21 -19.20
N LEU A 632 4.43 1.29 -18.34
CA LEU A 632 3.99 1.61 -16.99
C LEU A 632 5.23 1.91 -16.11
N TYR A 633 5.64 3.18 -16.10
CA TYR A 633 6.81 3.67 -15.37
C TYR A 633 6.60 3.74 -13.84
N GLY A 634 5.36 3.91 -13.36
CA GLY A 634 5.07 3.99 -11.93
C GLY A 634 5.37 2.70 -11.18
N LEU A 635 4.91 1.55 -11.70
CA LEU A 635 4.68 0.33 -10.90
C LEU A 635 5.99 -0.38 -10.51
N ARG A 636 6.18 -0.49 -9.19
CA ARG A 636 7.37 -1.04 -8.52
C ARG A 636 7.05 -2.31 -7.72
N ASN A 637 5.85 -2.40 -7.14
CA ASN A 637 5.50 -3.42 -6.14
C ASN A 637 4.02 -3.86 -6.20
N VAL A 638 3.79 -5.18 -6.09
CA VAL A 638 2.44 -5.77 -6.13
C VAL A 638 2.34 -6.87 -5.06
N TYR A 639 1.49 -6.68 -4.05
CA TYR A 639 1.33 -7.65 -2.97
C TYR A 639 0.13 -8.58 -3.22
N LEU A 640 0.41 -9.72 -3.86
CA LEU A 640 -0.58 -10.75 -4.19
C LEU A 640 -1.06 -11.54 -2.94
N SER A 641 -2.27 -12.11 -3.02
CA SER A 641 -2.87 -12.92 -1.95
C SER A 641 -2.28 -14.34 -1.85
N ASP A 642 -2.30 -14.93 -0.65
CA ASP A 642 -2.01 -16.37 -0.45
C ASP A 642 -3.17 -17.30 -0.89
N LYS A 643 -4.20 -16.74 -1.54
CA LYS A 643 -5.37 -17.43 -2.12
C LYS A 643 -5.54 -17.23 -3.64
N LEU A 644 -4.61 -16.58 -4.32
CA LEU A 644 -4.80 -16.22 -5.73
C LEU A 644 -4.92 -17.49 -6.60
N GLU A 645 -5.99 -17.63 -7.36
CA GLU A 645 -6.27 -18.79 -8.22
C GLU A 645 -5.99 -18.48 -9.70
N LYS A 646 -6.12 -17.22 -10.12
CA LYS A 646 -5.90 -16.78 -11.50
C LYS A 646 -5.32 -15.36 -11.60
N ILE A 647 -4.35 -15.20 -12.49
CA ILE A 647 -3.96 -13.93 -13.12
C ILE A 647 -4.24 -14.06 -14.63
N GLY A 648 -4.91 -13.07 -15.21
CA GLY A 648 -5.24 -13.02 -16.63
C GLY A 648 -4.04 -12.89 -17.58
N ARG A 649 -4.33 -12.60 -18.84
CA ARG A 649 -3.32 -12.29 -19.87
C ARG A 649 -2.83 -10.86 -19.75
N GLU A 650 -1.58 -10.63 -20.16
CA GLU A 650 -0.99 -9.28 -20.34
C GLU A 650 -1.02 -8.40 -19.07
N VAL A 651 -1.21 -8.98 -17.89
CA VAL A 651 -1.56 -8.23 -16.66
C VAL A 651 -0.48 -7.24 -16.21
N PHE A 652 0.79 -7.53 -16.45
CA PHE A 652 1.92 -6.61 -16.20
C PHE A 652 2.68 -6.29 -17.49
N SER A 653 2.01 -6.37 -18.64
CA SER A 653 2.56 -5.97 -19.94
C SER A 653 3.03 -4.52 -19.91
N GLY A 654 4.22 -4.25 -20.44
CA GLY A 654 4.83 -2.91 -20.46
C GLY A 654 5.25 -2.37 -19.07
N SER A 655 5.19 -3.18 -18.01
CA SER A 655 5.69 -2.76 -16.68
C SER A 655 7.20 -2.56 -16.71
N CYS A 656 7.68 -1.38 -16.28
CA CYS A 656 9.09 -1.00 -16.43
C CYS A 656 9.83 -0.65 -15.14
N ASN A 657 9.22 -0.83 -13.95
CA ASN A 657 9.91 -0.68 -12.66
C ASN A 657 9.70 -1.82 -11.64
N ILE A 658 8.98 -2.89 -12.00
CA ILE A 658 8.90 -4.10 -11.15
C ILE A 658 10.23 -4.86 -11.31
N LYS A 659 11.11 -4.80 -10.31
CA LYS A 659 12.38 -5.55 -10.29
C LYS A 659 12.26 -6.95 -9.68
N CYS A 660 11.41 -7.10 -8.67
CA CYS A 660 11.21 -8.35 -7.93
C CYS A 660 9.72 -8.64 -7.80
N LEU A 661 9.26 -9.79 -8.31
CA LEU A 661 7.88 -10.24 -8.18
C LEU A 661 7.80 -11.51 -7.32
N VAL A 662 6.88 -11.51 -6.35
CA VAL A 662 6.60 -12.65 -5.48
C VAL A 662 5.26 -13.28 -5.85
N LEU A 663 5.31 -14.38 -6.60
CA LEU A 663 4.15 -15.20 -6.90
C LEU A 663 3.76 -16.04 -5.67
N PRO A 664 2.48 -16.12 -5.28
CA PRO A 664 2.08 -16.93 -4.14
C PRO A 664 2.26 -18.44 -4.43
N ASP A 665 2.59 -19.23 -3.39
CA ASP A 665 2.84 -20.67 -3.48
C ASP A 665 1.54 -21.53 -3.65
N CYS A 666 0.41 -20.92 -4.02
CA CYS A 666 -0.88 -21.58 -4.23
C CYS A 666 -1.02 -22.15 -5.66
N SER A 667 -2.14 -22.84 -5.92
CA SER A 667 -2.48 -23.36 -7.25
C SER A 667 -2.96 -22.20 -8.12
N LEU A 668 -2.03 -21.61 -8.86
CA LEU A 668 -2.20 -20.32 -9.53
C LEU A 668 -2.07 -20.47 -11.05
N ASN A 669 -3.12 -20.14 -11.80
CA ASN A 669 -3.04 -20.05 -13.26
C ASN A 669 -2.57 -18.64 -13.67
N ILE A 670 -1.67 -18.56 -14.66
CA ILE A 670 -1.03 -17.32 -15.12
C ILE A 670 -1.14 -17.26 -16.65
N GLY A 671 -1.80 -16.23 -17.17
CA GLY A 671 -2.11 -16.10 -18.60
C GLY A 671 -0.92 -15.79 -19.51
N THR A 672 -1.14 -15.90 -20.83
CA THR A 672 -0.20 -15.52 -21.88
C THR A 672 0.31 -14.09 -21.68
N PHE A 673 1.61 -13.85 -21.91
CA PHE A 673 2.27 -12.55 -21.80
C PHE A 673 2.09 -11.82 -20.45
N CYS A 674 1.70 -12.53 -19.38
CA CYS A 674 1.36 -11.93 -18.09
C CYS A 674 2.48 -11.03 -17.50
N PHE A 675 3.75 -11.29 -17.82
CA PHE A 675 4.90 -10.54 -17.31
C PHE A 675 5.82 -10.02 -18.44
N ASP A 676 5.28 -9.63 -19.60
CA ASP A 676 6.07 -8.92 -20.63
C ASP A 676 6.58 -7.58 -20.09
N SER A 677 7.79 -7.59 -19.55
CA SER A 677 8.32 -6.53 -18.70
C SER A 677 9.84 -6.54 -18.73
N GLN A 678 10.43 -5.45 -19.22
CA GLN A 678 11.88 -5.31 -19.35
C GLN A 678 12.60 -5.24 -17.99
N SER A 679 11.90 -4.91 -16.90
CA SER A 679 12.49 -4.59 -15.59
C SER A 679 12.69 -5.77 -14.65
N ILE A 680 11.99 -6.90 -14.86
CA ILE A 680 11.96 -7.99 -13.88
C ILE A 680 13.30 -8.72 -13.84
N GLU A 681 14.03 -8.60 -12.73
CA GLU A 681 15.25 -9.35 -12.44
C GLU A 681 14.99 -10.65 -11.67
N TYR A 682 13.99 -10.65 -10.78
CA TYR A 682 13.73 -11.71 -9.80
C TYR A 682 12.26 -12.14 -9.80
N ILE A 683 12.01 -13.44 -9.95
CA ILE A 683 10.67 -14.04 -9.84
C ILE A 683 10.74 -15.14 -8.78
N LEU A 684 10.04 -14.93 -7.66
CA LEU A 684 10.11 -15.77 -6.45
C LEU A 684 8.76 -16.42 -6.15
N GLY A 685 8.76 -17.57 -5.46
CA GLY A 685 7.51 -18.23 -5.04
C GLY A 685 6.89 -19.14 -6.11
N GLY A 686 5.58 -19.11 -6.30
CA GLY A 686 4.90 -19.81 -7.39
C GLY A 686 5.05 -21.34 -7.43
N LYS A 687 5.33 -22.04 -6.32
CA LYS A 687 5.66 -23.49 -6.32
C LYS A 687 4.63 -24.42 -6.94
N ASN A 688 3.36 -23.99 -7.02
CA ASN A 688 2.27 -24.76 -7.61
C ASN A 688 1.59 -24.00 -8.76
N ALA A 689 2.25 -22.98 -9.32
CA ALA A 689 1.72 -22.20 -10.43
C ALA A 689 1.70 -23.02 -11.73
N GLN A 690 0.83 -22.62 -12.65
CA GLN A 690 0.77 -23.09 -14.04
C GLN A 690 0.82 -21.85 -14.94
N TYR A 691 1.78 -21.81 -15.85
CA TYR A 691 1.99 -20.71 -16.79
C TYR A 691 1.38 -21.08 -18.15
N GLU A 692 0.73 -20.13 -18.84
CA GLU A 692 0.42 -20.24 -20.27
C GLU A 692 1.68 -19.97 -21.13
N GLN A 693 1.53 -19.95 -22.46
CA GLN A 693 2.59 -19.64 -23.42
C GLN A 693 3.21 -18.26 -23.15
N GLN A 694 4.54 -18.13 -23.31
CA GLN A 694 5.25 -16.84 -23.29
C GLN A 694 4.99 -15.97 -22.03
N ALA A 695 4.72 -16.57 -20.87
CA ALA A 695 4.38 -15.84 -19.64
C ALA A 695 5.51 -14.91 -19.13
N PHE A 696 6.79 -15.21 -19.45
CA PHE A 696 7.95 -14.36 -19.18
C PHE A 696 8.69 -13.95 -20.47
N VAL A 697 7.97 -13.71 -21.56
CA VAL A 697 8.57 -13.12 -22.76
C VAL A 697 9.22 -11.76 -22.41
N SER A 698 10.27 -11.37 -23.12
CA SER A 698 10.83 -10.02 -23.08
C SER A 698 11.38 -9.56 -21.72
N CYS A 699 11.48 -10.45 -20.72
CA CYS A 699 12.13 -10.17 -19.43
C CYS A 699 13.66 -10.09 -19.56
N LYS A 700 14.17 -9.13 -20.34
CA LYS A 700 15.60 -8.98 -20.66
C LYS A 700 16.51 -8.88 -19.44
N ASN A 701 16.01 -8.44 -18.28
CA ASN A 701 16.78 -8.37 -17.03
C ASN A 701 16.70 -9.63 -16.14
N LEU A 702 15.93 -10.66 -16.51
CA LEU A 702 15.67 -11.82 -15.64
C LEU A 702 16.93 -12.63 -15.33
N ARG A 703 17.29 -12.69 -14.04
CA ARG A 703 18.51 -13.33 -13.52
C ARG A 703 18.21 -14.57 -12.67
N LEU A 704 17.07 -14.58 -11.98
CA LEU A 704 16.72 -15.61 -11.00
C LEU A 704 15.20 -15.83 -10.96
N VAL A 705 14.76 -16.99 -11.43
CA VAL A 705 13.35 -17.40 -11.50
C VAL A 705 13.11 -18.69 -10.71
N GLN A 706 12.04 -18.72 -9.93
CA GLN A 706 11.54 -19.93 -9.29
C GLN A 706 10.45 -20.59 -10.15
N LEU A 707 10.76 -21.75 -10.73
CA LEU A 707 9.79 -22.56 -11.47
C LEU A 707 8.92 -23.43 -10.52
N SER A 708 7.73 -23.75 -10.98
CA SER A 708 6.72 -24.57 -10.28
C SER A 708 7.15 -26.04 -10.14
N GLU A 709 7.10 -26.57 -8.92
CA GLU A 709 7.34 -28.01 -8.64
C GLU A 709 6.19 -28.89 -9.16
N ALA A 710 5.01 -28.31 -9.43
CA ALA A 710 3.82 -28.99 -9.94
C ALA A 710 3.74 -29.07 -11.47
N MET A 711 4.71 -28.49 -12.20
CA MET A 711 4.71 -28.41 -13.66
C MET A 711 5.43 -29.61 -14.30
N GLN A 712 4.75 -30.34 -15.19
CA GLN A 712 5.33 -31.48 -15.91
C GLN A 712 6.13 -31.06 -17.16
N TYR A 713 5.69 -30.01 -17.86
CA TYR A 713 6.35 -29.48 -19.06
C TYR A 713 6.36 -27.95 -19.01
N LEU A 714 7.43 -27.32 -19.48
CA LEU A 714 7.48 -25.88 -19.71
C LEU A 714 6.58 -25.50 -20.90
N PRO A 715 5.82 -24.39 -20.82
CA PRO A 715 5.06 -23.88 -21.97
C PRO A 715 5.97 -23.37 -23.09
N ARG A 716 5.38 -23.28 -24.29
CA ARG A 716 5.99 -22.70 -25.47
C ARG A 716 6.51 -21.29 -25.19
N GLY A 717 7.75 -20.99 -25.59
CA GLY A 717 8.33 -19.65 -25.54
C GLY A 717 8.46 -19.04 -24.14
N LEU A 718 8.50 -19.86 -23.07
CA LEU A 718 8.40 -19.37 -21.69
C LEU A 718 9.42 -18.26 -21.34
N PHE A 719 10.62 -18.30 -21.93
CA PHE A 719 11.71 -17.34 -21.69
C PHE A 719 12.25 -16.70 -22.99
N THR A 720 11.39 -16.51 -24.01
CA THR A 720 11.75 -15.74 -25.21
C THR A 720 12.28 -14.36 -24.85
N ASP A 721 13.39 -13.91 -25.43
CA ASP A 721 14.05 -12.61 -25.17
C ASP A 721 14.45 -12.35 -23.70
N CYS A 722 14.60 -13.40 -22.88
CA CYS A 722 15.18 -13.29 -21.51
C CYS A 722 16.71 -13.14 -21.54
N THR A 723 17.22 -12.09 -22.20
CA THR A 723 18.65 -11.96 -22.58
C THR A 723 19.65 -11.83 -21.42
N SER A 724 19.24 -11.55 -20.18
CA SER A 724 20.12 -11.66 -18.98
C SER A 724 20.18 -13.05 -18.37
N LEU A 725 19.33 -14.00 -18.79
CA LEU A 725 19.26 -15.32 -18.19
C LEU A 725 20.51 -16.13 -18.53
N LYS A 726 21.22 -16.60 -17.49
CA LYS A 726 22.48 -17.36 -17.61
C LYS A 726 22.41 -18.75 -16.96
N LYS A 727 21.49 -18.94 -16.01
CA LYS A 727 21.40 -20.15 -15.18
C LYS A 727 19.93 -20.41 -14.84
N LEU A 728 19.44 -21.61 -15.14
CA LEU A 728 18.06 -22.03 -14.85
C LEU A 728 18.05 -23.33 -14.06
N TYR A 729 17.42 -23.32 -12.89
CA TYR A 729 17.07 -24.55 -12.18
C TYR A 729 15.73 -25.08 -12.68
N ILE A 730 15.71 -26.29 -13.26
CA ILE A 730 14.47 -26.98 -13.61
C ILE A 730 14.10 -27.97 -12.49
N PRO A 731 12.87 -27.89 -11.93
CA PRO A 731 12.41 -28.79 -10.88
C PRO A 731 12.49 -30.27 -11.25
N GLU A 732 12.76 -31.11 -10.24
CA GLU A 732 12.97 -32.57 -10.34
C GLU A 732 11.81 -33.38 -10.98
N THR A 733 10.66 -32.74 -11.22
CA THR A 733 9.40 -33.26 -11.76
C THR A 733 9.15 -32.87 -13.22
N CYS A 734 9.84 -31.85 -13.74
CA CYS A 734 9.63 -31.30 -15.08
C CYS A 734 10.49 -32.03 -16.13
N LEU A 735 9.95 -32.13 -17.35
CA LEU A 735 10.52 -32.85 -18.50
C LEU A 735 11.05 -31.92 -19.60
N GLY A 736 11.08 -30.60 -19.36
CA GLY A 736 11.43 -29.58 -20.36
C GLY A 736 10.19 -29.08 -21.11
N SER A 737 10.37 -28.38 -22.23
CA SER A 737 9.29 -28.03 -23.16
C SER A 737 8.97 -29.20 -24.11
N LYS A 738 7.81 -29.12 -24.79
CA LYS A 738 7.46 -30.03 -25.90
C LYS A 738 7.95 -29.53 -27.27
N ASP A 739 8.44 -28.29 -27.32
CA ASP A 739 9.00 -27.61 -28.48
C ASP A 739 10.42 -27.11 -28.17
N ASN A 740 11.08 -26.53 -29.17
CA ASN A 740 12.48 -26.09 -29.08
C ASN A 740 12.60 -24.55 -29.07
N VAL A 741 11.60 -23.83 -28.54
CA VAL A 741 11.58 -22.35 -28.54
C VAL A 741 11.58 -21.73 -27.13
N THR A 742 11.95 -22.48 -26.09
CA THR A 742 11.97 -21.97 -24.69
C THR A 742 12.91 -20.77 -24.52
N PHE A 743 14.07 -20.78 -25.19
CA PHE A 743 15.10 -19.75 -25.14
C PHE A 743 15.26 -18.99 -26.47
N LEU A 744 14.15 -18.77 -27.18
CA LEU A 744 14.17 -18.00 -28.43
C LEU A 744 14.75 -16.59 -28.18
N ASP A 745 15.56 -16.12 -29.12
CA ASP A 745 16.29 -14.82 -29.08
C ASP A 745 17.32 -14.66 -27.94
N ILE A 746 17.62 -15.72 -27.17
CA ILE A 746 18.77 -15.76 -26.25
C ILE A 746 20.02 -16.28 -27.02
N PRO A 747 21.21 -15.67 -26.82
CA PRO A 747 22.45 -16.15 -27.44
C PRO A 747 22.78 -17.62 -27.11
N GLN A 748 23.27 -18.36 -28.12
CA GLN A 748 23.61 -19.78 -27.99
C GLN A 748 24.62 -20.03 -26.86
N ASN A 749 24.41 -21.12 -26.11
CA ASN A 749 25.19 -21.54 -24.94
C ASN A 749 25.23 -20.54 -23.76
N GLN A 750 24.45 -19.46 -23.78
CA GLN A 750 24.41 -18.51 -22.65
C GLN A 750 23.73 -19.09 -21.41
N VAL A 751 22.64 -19.83 -21.59
CA VAL A 751 21.89 -20.45 -20.48
C VAL A 751 22.53 -21.80 -20.12
N THR A 752 22.82 -21.99 -18.82
CA THR A 752 23.10 -23.31 -18.25
C THR A 752 21.85 -23.84 -17.54
N VAL A 753 21.31 -24.95 -18.05
CA VAL A 753 20.19 -25.69 -17.47
C VAL A 753 20.71 -26.66 -16.43
N TYR A 754 20.29 -26.48 -15.18
CA TYR A 754 20.55 -27.39 -14.08
C TYR A 754 19.34 -28.27 -13.83
N GLY A 755 19.49 -29.59 -14.03
CA GLY A 755 18.37 -30.53 -13.95
C GLY A 755 18.81 -31.99 -13.85
N LYS A 756 17.84 -32.92 -13.92
CA LYS A 756 18.12 -34.36 -14.05
C LYS A 756 18.59 -34.68 -15.47
N GLU A 757 19.29 -35.80 -15.61
CA GLU A 757 19.91 -36.27 -16.87
C GLU A 757 18.94 -36.29 -18.08
N ASN A 758 17.64 -36.53 -17.85
CA ASN A 758 16.60 -36.52 -18.89
C ASN A 758 16.34 -35.13 -19.51
N LEU A 759 16.91 -34.06 -18.96
CA LEU A 759 16.80 -32.69 -19.49
C LEU A 759 17.98 -32.30 -20.39
N ARG A 760 18.97 -33.20 -20.58
CA ARG A 760 20.12 -32.97 -21.47
C ARG A 760 19.69 -32.69 -22.91
N GLU A 761 18.79 -33.51 -23.44
CA GLU A 761 18.26 -33.36 -24.81
C GLU A 761 17.45 -32.07 -24.96
N PHE A 762 16.58 -31.76 -23.99
CA PHE A 762 15.85 -30.48 -23.94
C PHE A 762 16.79 -29.27 -24.00
N ALA A 763 17.88 -29.28 -23.21
CA ALA A 763 18.85 -28.19 -23.19
C ALA A 763 19.58 -28.08 -24.54
N GLN A 764 20.07 -29.20 -25.09
CA GLN A 764 20.74 -29.23 -26.40
C GLN A 764 19.82 -28.72 -27.52
N ASN A 765 18.57 -29.16 -27.55
CA ASN A 765 17.58 -28.75 -28.55
C ASN A 765 17.19 -27.27 -28.46
N ASN A 766 17.36 -26.63 -27.30
CA ASN A 766 17.16 -25.19 -27.09
C ASN A 766 18.51 -24.41 -27.07
N ASN A 767 19.59 -24.97 -27.63
CA ASN A 767 20.94 -24.38 -27.70
C ASN A 767 21.54 -23.94 -26.34
N ALA A 768 21.20 -24.64 -25.26
CA ALA A 768 21.64 -24.36 -23.89
C ALA A 768 22.64 -25.40 -23.37
N LEU A 769 23.52 -24.97 -22.45
CA LEU A 769 24.42 -25.86 -21.71
C LEU A 769 23.63 -26.67 -20.67
N PHE A 770 24.13 -27.84 -20.28
CA PHE A 770 23.45 -28.73 -19.33
C PHE A 770 24.37 -29.23 -18.21
N GLU A 771 23.89 -29.13 -16.97
CA GLU A 771 24.56 -29.58 -15.75
C GLU A 771 23.65 -30.49 -14.90
N ASN A 772 24.17 -31.65 -14.46
CA ASN A 772 23.38 -32.66 -13.76
C ASN A 772 23.29 -32.39 -12.24
N ILE A 773 22.08 -32.16 -11.76
CA ILE A 773 21.78 -31.81 -10.36
C ILE A 773 22.02 -32.96 -9.36
N GLU A 774 22.06 -34.22 -9.80
CA GLU A 774 22.26 -35.37 -8.89
C GLU A 774 23.70 -35.47 -8.36
N GLU A 775 24.64 -34.88 -9.09
CA GLU A 775 26.06 -34.74 -8.72
C GLU A 775 26.36 -33.40 -8.04
N HIS A 776 25.51 -32.40 -8.27
CA HIS A 776 25.64 -31.04 -7.74
C HIS A 776 25.55 -30.96 -6.19
N GLU A 777 26.29 -30.03 -5.59
CA GLU A 777 26.19 -29.69 -4.17
C GLU A 777 25.93 -28.18 -3.98
N HIS A 778 24.73 -27.83 -3.51
CA HIS A 778 24.33 -26.42 -3.38
C HIS A 778 25.20 -25.62 -2.39
N THR A 779 25.76 -24.53 -2.87
CA THR A 779 26.38 -23.46 -2.07
C THR A 779 25.39 -22.31 -1.96
N PHE A 780 24.77 -22.14 -0.79
CA PHE A 780 23.73 -21.13 -0.58
C PHE A 780 24.33 -19.78 -0.18
N VAL A 781 23.93 -18.74 -0.93
CA VAL A 781 24.13 -17.32 -0.62
C VAL A 781 22.79 -16.69 -0.24
N THR A 782 22.82 -15.57 0.48
CA THR A 782 21.64 -14.74 0.76
C THR A 782 21.92 -13.34 0.21
N GLN A 783 21.00 -12.83 -0.59
CA GLN A 783 21.08 -11.54 -1.26
C GLN A 783 19.82 -10.72 -0.95
N ARG A 784 19.99 -9.42 -0.69
CA ARG A 784 18.90 -8.45 -0.76
C ARG A 784 18.69 -8.11 -2.25
N VAL A 785 17.47 -8.31 -2.73
CA VAL A 785 17.10 -8.12 -4.16
C VAL A 785 16.10 -6.97 -4.34
N GLN A 786 15.64 -6.41 -3.24
CA GLN A 786 14.85 -5.18 -3.17
C GLN A 786 15.04 -4.59 -1.77
N ASP A 787 15.29 -3.30 -1.70
CA ASP A 787 15.44 -2.58 -0.43
C ASP A 787 14.08 -2.22 0.18
N ALA A 788 14.07 -1.94 1.48
CA ALA A 788 12.84 -1.63 2.21
C ALA A 788 12.71 -0.11 2.33
N ARG A 789 11.63 0.43 1.76
CA ARG A 789 11.36 1.87 1.67
C ARG A 789 10.33 2.26 2.73
N VAL A 790 10.20 3.56 3.01
CA VAL A 790 9.28 4.17 4.00
C VAL A 790 7.99 3.36 4.21
N TYR A 791 7.24 3.11 3.12
CA TYR A 791 5.99 2.33 3.12
C TYR A 791 6.05 0.95 2.45
N GLU A 792 7.16 0.58 1.80
CA GLU A 792 7.26 -0.66 1.02
C GLU A 792 8.20 -1.70 1.66
N PRO A 793 7.71 -2.88 2.09
CA PRO A 793 8.60 -3.97 2.51
C PRO A 793 9.51 -4.45 1.37
N GLY A 794 10.82 -4.48 1.64
CA GLY A 794 11.85 -5.00 0.73
C GLY A 794 11.91 -6.53 0.70
N MET A 795 12.88 -7.09 -0.03
CA MET A 795 12.97 -8.53 -0.30
C MET A 795 14.39 -9.08 -0.16
N GLU A 796 14.51 -10.19 0.58
CA GLU A 796 15.76 -10.95 0.74
C GLU A 796 15.52 -12.40 0.30
N VAL A 797 16.35 -12.90 -0.62
CA VAL A 797 16.29 -14.27 -1.16
C VAL A 797 17.54 -15.06 -0.76
N THR A 798 17.36 -16.35 -0.44
CA THR A 798 18.46 -17.30 -0.24
C THR A 798 18.42 -18.34 -1.34
N TYR A 799 19.46 -18.39 -2.17
CA TYR A 799 19.53 -19.25 -3.35
C TYR A 799 20.93 -19.84 -3.53
N CYS A 800 21.07 -20.83 -4.39
CA CYS A 800 22.35 -21.46 -4.71
C CYS A 800 23.13 -20.62 -5.74
N SER A 801 24.35 -20.16 -5.40
CA SER A 801 25.22 -19.40 -6.32
C SER A 801 25.48 -20.12 -7.64
N GLU A 802 25.60 -21.45 -7.57
CA GLU A 802 25.90 -22.29 -8.72
C GLU A 802 24.67 -22.58 -9.59
N CYS A 803 23.69 -23.32 -9.10
CA CYS A 803 22.56 -23.79 -9.91
C CYS A 803 21.31 -22.89 -9.85
N HIS A 804 21.35 -21.75 -9.17
CA HIS A 804 20.21 -20.83 -8.96
C HIS A 804 18.96 -21.42 -8.24
N TYR A 805 19.05 -22.61 -7.64
CA TYR A 805 17.98 -23.17 -6.80
C TYR A 805 17.68 -22.29 -5.57
N ILE A 806 16.46 -21.75 -5.49
CA ILE A 806 15.96 -20.92 -4.37
C ILE A 806 15.54 -21.80 -3.20
N LEU A 807 15.98 -21.43 -1.99
CA LEU A 807 15.77 -22.19 -0.74
C LEU A 807 14.70 -21.57 0.16
N ASP A 808 14.69 -20.23 0.27
CA ASP A 808 13.82 -19.44 1.14
C ASP A 808 13.86 -17.98 0.67
N TYR A 809 12.79 -17.21 0.90
CA TYR A 809 12.78 -15.76 0.72
C TYR A 809 11.89 -15.11 1.78
N LYS A 810 12.06 -13.81 2.03
CA LYS A 810 11.31 -13.07 3.05
C LYS A 810 11.10 -11.60 2.68
N GLU A 811 9.92 -11.09 3.02
CA GLU A 811 9.69 -9.65 3.20
C GLU A 811 10.65 -9.15 4.30
N ILE A 812 11.34 -8.04 4.02
CA ILE A 812 11.98 -7.16 5.00
C ILE A 812 10.90 -6.14 5.37
N ALA A 813 10.67 -5.87 6.66
CA ALA A 813 9.69 -4.86 7.04
C ALA A 813 10.13 -3.46 6.54
N ALA A 814 9.18 -2.69 6.02
CA ALA A 814 9.34 -1.25 5.82
C ALA A 814 9.74 -0.55 7.14
N PRO A 815 10.47 0.58 7.11
CA PRO A 815 10.79 1.36 8.30
C PRO A 815 9.53 1.82 9.03
N GLU A 816 8.53 2.31 8.28
CA GLU A 816 7.23 2.69 8.80
C GLU A 816 6.15 1.61 8.51
N GLN A 817 4.94 1.84 9.01
CA GLN A 817 3.74 1.09 8.63
C GLN A 817 2.80 2.10 7.96
N LEU A 818 2.09 1.69 6.91
CA LEU A 818 0.99 2.49 6.36
C LEU A 818 -0.03 2.76 7.47
N GLU A 819 -0.15 4.01 7.90
CA GLU A 819 -1.21 4.43 8.82
C GLU A 819 -2.56 4.48 8.10
N ASP A 820 -3.65 4.57 8.88
CA ASP A 820 -5.01 4.38 8.38
C ASP A 820 -5.67 5.73 8.08
N THR A 821 -5.75 6.10 6.80
CA THR A 821 -6.26 7.41 6.38
C THR A 821 -7.78 7.54 6.48
N THR A 822 -8.50 6.52 6.93
CA THR A 822 -9.96 6.57 7.16
C THR A 822 -10.38 7.49 8.32
N TYR A 823 -9.45 8.15 9.00
CA TYR A 823 -9.75 9.21 9.97
C TYR A 823 -10.34 10.47 9.30
N TYR A 824 -10.11 10.63 7.99
CA TYR A 824 -10.55 11.77 7.21
C TYR A 824 -12.00 11.60 6.71
N ARG A 825 -12.95 11.75 7.65
CA ARG A 825 -14.37 11.96 7.37
C ARG A 825 -14.55 13.20 6.48
N GLU A 826 -15.59 13.18 5.64
CA GLU A 826 -16.14 14.38 4.99
C GLU A 826 -16.56 15.42 6.06
N PRO A 827 -16.77 16.70 5.69
CA PRO A 827 -17.40 17.65 6.60
C PRO A 827 -18.72 17.08 7.12
N GLU A 828 -18.95 17.15 8.43
CA GLU A 828 -20.32 17.06 8.93
C GLU A 828 -21.07 18.26 8.33
N SER A 829 -22.28 18.03 7.82
CA SER A 829 -23.04 19.01 7.04
C SER A 829 -23.06 20.37 7.75
N LEU A 830 -22.37 21.36 7.18
CA LEU A 830 -22.28 22.68 7.77
C LEU A 830 -23.66 23.33 7.72
N VAL A 831 -24.04 24.04 8.78
CA VAL A 831 -25.32 24.72 8.88
C VAL A 831 -25.05 26.12 9.44
N HIS A 832 -25.10 27.11 8.56
CA HIS A 832 -25.08 28.53 8.91
C HIS A 832 -26.25 28.84 9.88
N PRO A 833 -26.09 29.78 10.84
CA PRO A 833 -27.18 30.25 11.66
C PRO A 833 -28.29 30.85 10.78
N SER A 834 -29.53 30.36 10.91
CA SER A 834 -30.70 31.00 10.29
C SER A 834 -30.87 32.42 10.84
N GLU A 835 -31.28 33.38 10.00
CA GLU A 835 -31.50 34.77 10.42
C GLU A 835 -32.30 34.89 11.72
N GLU A 836 -31.83 35.74 12.64
CA GLU A 836 -32.45 35.86 13.96
C GLU A 836 -33.91 36.36 13.91
N PRO A 837 -34.77 35.90 14.84
CA PRO A 837 -36.15 36.35 14.91
C PRO A 837 -36.24 37.85 15.24
N LYS A 838 -37.01 38.59 14.44
CA LYS A 838 -37.30 40.03 14.62
C LYS A 838 -37.68 40.35 16.08
N PRO A 839 -37.21 41.48 16.62
CA PRO A 839 -37.23 41.76 18.06
C PRO A 839 -38.65 41.75 18.64
N SER A 840 -38.85 40.91 19.65
CA SER A 840 -40.10 40.86 20.42
C SER A 840 -40.34 42.17 21.19
N VAL A 841 -41.59 42.64 21.19
CA VAL A 841 -42.00 43.92 21.79
C VAL A 841 -41.79 43.93 23.32
N SER A 842 -41.24 45.03 23.83
CA SER A 842 -40.93 45.27 25.25
C SER A 842 -42.16 45.31 26.16
N PRO A 843 -42.06 44.74 27.38
CA PRO A 843 -42.82 45.19 28.55
C PRO A 843 -42.03 46.19 29.42
N THR A 844 -42.77 47.00 30.19
CA THR A 844 -42.31 48.14 31.01
C THR A 844 -41.62 47.70 32.33
N PRO A 845 -40.66 48.47 32.93
CA PRO A 845 -39.73 47.95 33.94
C PRO A 845 -40.09 48.21 35.43
N GLN A 846 -39.17 47.78 36.32
CA GLN A 846 -39.02 48.02 37.79
C GLN A 846 -39.81 47.12 38.77
N PRO A 847 -39.41 47.01 40.07
CA PRO A 847 -38.18 47.51 40.73
C PRO A 847 -37.35 46.48 41.58
N THR A 848 -36.03 46.56 41.45
CA THR A 848 -35.02 46.70 42.54
C THR A 848 -35.05 45.80 43.80
N LYS A 849 -34.00 44.98 44.01
CA LYS A 849 -33.10 45.09 45.20
C LYS A 849 -31.79 44.30 45.14
N THR A 850 -30.86 44.69 46.02
CA THR A 850 -29.39 44.61 45.86
C THR A 850 -28.71 43.54 46.74
N ALA A 851 -27.49 43.16 46.33
CA ALA A 851 -26.30 42.93 47.18
C ALA A 851 -26.09 41.60 47.97
N SER A 852 -25.02 40.89 47.56
CA SER A 852 -23.76 40.70 48.33
C SER A 852 -23.39 39.36 49.02
N VAL A 853 -22.19 38.86 48.62
CA VAL A 853 -21.02 38.50 49.47
C VAL A 853 -20.98 37.16 50.24
N THR A 854 -20.33 36.17 49.58
CA THR A 854 -19.07 35.49 50.04
C THR A 854 -19.10 34.35 51.10
N ALA A 855 -18.03 33.52 51.05
CA ALA A 855 -17.45 32.65 52.09
C ALA A 855 -17.72 31.11 52.08
N LYS A 856 -16.76 30.39 51.50
CA LYS A 856 -16.19 29.09 51.94
C LYS A 856 -15.62 29.24 53.41
N PRO A 857 -15.22 28.21 54.20
CA PRO A 857 -14.85 26.85 53.76
C PRO A 857 -14.97 25.62 54.74
N THR A 858 -14.75 24.43 54.15
CA THR A 858 -14.05 23.23 54.69
C THR A 858 -14.64 22.26 55.74
N GLN A 859 -14.30 20.99 55.45
CA GLN A 859 -13.80 19.90 56.33
C GLN A 859 -14.71 18.75 56.78
N THR A 860 -14.18 17.55 56.51
CA THR A 860 -14.60 16.18 56.84
C THR A 860 -14.40 15.87 58.33
N PRO A 861 -15.01 14.79 58.87
CA PRO A 861 -14.23 13.56 59.05
C PRO A 861 -15.00 12.23 58.82
N MET A 862 -14.38 11.11 59.21
CA MET A 862 -14.59 9.75 58.70
C MET A 862 -15.52 8.83 59.54
N VAL A 863 -16.28 7.96 58.84
CA VAL A 863 -16.43 6.48 59.04
C VAL A 863 -16.83 5.92 60.42
N THR A 864 -17.84 5.02 60.47
CA THR A 864 -17.72 3.58 60.91
C THR A 864 -19.03 2.75 60.87
N LYS A 865 -19.02 1.67 60.06
CA LYS A 865 -19.64 0.31 60.12
C LYS A 865 -21.08 0.01 60.67
N THR A 866 -21.64 -1.05 60.07
CA THR A 866 -22.89 -1.82 60.32
C THR A 866 -22.89 -2.72 61.57
N PRO A 867 -24.08 -3.24 61.99
CA PRO A 867 -24.30 -4.70 62.03
C PRO A 867 -25.69 -5.20 61.50
N THR A 868 -25.98 -6.50 61.60
CA THR A 868 -27.03 -7.26 60.85
C THR A 868 -27.94 -8.12 61.75
N VAL A 869 -29.23 -8.32 61.40
CA VAL A 869 -30.20 -9.40 61.83
C VAL A 869 -31.57 -9.20 61.10
N THR A 870 -32.61 -10.07 61.02
CA THR A 870 -32.81 -11.54 60.74
C THR A 870 -34.22 -11.97 61.25
N VAL A 871 -35.12 -12.78 60.61
CA VAL A 871 -35.37 -13.28 59.23
C VAL A 871 -36.72 -14.07 59.17
N LYS A 872 -37.27 -14.45 57.97
CA LYS A 872 -38.31 -15.51 57.67
C LYS A 872 -39.81 -15.22 58.05
N PRO A 873 -40.85 -16.01 57.60
CA PRO A 873 -41.08 -16.72 56.29
C PRO A 873 -42.58 -16.88 55.78
N THR A 874 -42.74 -17.62 54.65
CA THR A 874 -43.80 -18.64 54.27
C THR A 874 -45.08 -18.40 53.39
N LYS A 875 -45.13 -19.19 52.28
CA LYS A 875 -46.22 -20.06 51.71
C LYS A 875 -47.24 -19.59 50.62
N THR A 876 -47.54 -20.58 49.75
CA THR A 876 -48.46 -20.73 48.58
C THR A 876 -49.77 -21.50 48.96
N PRO A 877 -50.81 -21.82 48.10
CA PRO A 877 -50.80 -22.18 46.64
C PRO A 877 -52.04 -21.85 45.71
N ALA A 878 -51.92 -22.17 44.38
CA ALA A 878 -52.99 -22.39 43.34
C ALA A 878 -53.81 -21.16 42.81
N ALA A 879 -54.73 -21.22 41.81
CA ALA A 879 -54.85 -21.80 40.42
C ALA A 879 -56.22 -21.31 39.78
N THR A 880 -56.78 -21.55 38.55
CA THR A 880 -56.54 -22.37 37.31
C THR A 880 -57.44 -21.86 36.11
N ALA A 881 -57.36 -22.46 34.90
CA ALA A 881 -58.27 -22.39 33.70
C ALA A 881 -58.26 -21.07 32.84
N THR A 882 -58.68 -20.99 31.55
CA THR A 882 -59.50 -21.86 30.63
C THR A 882 -59.04 -21.74 29.13
N VAL A 883 -59.76 -22.35 28.15
CA VAL A 883 -59.41 -22.49 26.68
C VAL A 883 -60.52 -21.90 25.75
N PRO A 884 -60.35 -21.80 24.40
CA PRO A 884 -60.95 -22.78 23.45
C PRO A 884 -60.14 -23.07 22.14
N SER A 885 -60.68 -23.91 21.23
CA SER A 885 -60.04 -24.44 19.99
C SER A 885 -61.07 -24.81 18.89
N PRO A 886 -60.64 -25.03 17.62
CA PRO A 886 -60.72 -26.35 16.94
C PRO A 886 -59.40 -26.66 16.14
N THR A 887 -59.20 -27.62 15.20
CA THR A 887 -60.10 -28.48 14.38
C THR A 887 -59.57 -29.93 14.16
N GLN A 888 -59.32 -30.42 12.91
CA GLN A 888 -59.25 -31.87 12.56
C GLN A 888 -58.25 -32.27 11.43
N THR A 889 -58.01 -33.59 11.28
CA THR A 889 -57.09 -34.36 10.39
C THR A 889 -57.81 -35.01 9.16
N PRO A 890 -57.15 -35.70 8.18
CA PRO A 890 -56.79 -37.14 8.29
C PRO A 890 -55.39 -37.60 7.72
N ILE A 891 -55.30 -38.67 6.89
CA ILE A 891 -54.46 -39.89 7.15
C ILE A 891 -54.09 -40.77 5.88
N MET A 892 -53.02 -41.62 5.94
CA MET A 892 -52.64 -42.83 5.11
C MET A 892 -52.07 -42.68 3.65
N THR A 893 -51.39 -43.63 2.95
CA THR A 893 -50.87 -45.04 3.19
C THR A 893 -49.73 -45.49 2.21
N ASP A 894 -48.82 -46.35 2.69
CA ASP A 894 -48.19 -47.57 2.08
C ASP A 894 -47.42 -47.59 0.72
N SER A 895 -47.05 -48.80 0.22
CA SER A 895 -45.79 -49.10 -0.54
C SER A 895 -45.95 -50.04 -1.78
N PRO A 896 -44.93 -50.19 -2.68
CA PRO A 896 -45.07 -50.76 -4.04
C PRO A 896 -44.33 -52.10 -4.36
N PRO A 897 -44.72 -52.81 -5.44
CA PRO A 897 -43.84 -53.82 -6.10
C PRO A 897 -43.79 -53.81 -7.65
N VAL A 898 -42.56 -53.83 -8.21
CA VAL A 898 -41.99 -54.70 -9.28
C VAL A 898 -42.81 -55.11 -10.54
N VAL A 899 -42.21 -55.02 -11.75
CA VAL A 899 -42.13 -56.04 -12.86
C VAL A 899 -41.34 -55.53 -14.10
N SER A 900 -40.84 -56.44 -14.96
CA SER A 900 -40.11 -56.23 -16.25
C SER A 900 -40.56 -57.30 -17.29
N PRO A 901 -40.02 -57.50 -18.53
CA PRO A 901 -39.06 -56.74 -19.39
C PRO A 901 -39.50 -56.66 -20.90
N THR A 902 -38.55 -56.59 -21.87
CA THR A 902 -38.65 -56.88 -23.34
C THR A 902 -39.38 -55.85 -24.25
N ALA A 903 -39.12 -55.70 -25.57
CA ALA A 903 -38.24 -56.40 -26.55
C ALA A 903 -37.67 -55.50 -27.69
N MET A 904 -36.92 -56.13 -28.62
CA MET A 904 -36.27 -55.65 -29.88
C MET A 904 -37.23 -55.88 -31.12
N PRO A 905 -36.88 -55.77 -32.44
CA PRO A 905 -35.63 -55.39 -33.15
C PRO A 905 -35.76 -54.53 -34.49
N ASN A 906 -34.61 -54.34 -35.17
CA ASN A 906 -34.38 -54.25 -36.65
C ASN A 906 -34.67 -52.97 -37.49
N GLY A 907 -33.75 -52.69 -38.43
CA GLY A 907 -33.85 -51.74 -39.58
C GLY A 907 -32.46 -51.43 -40.18
N ASN A 908 -32.22 -51.58 -41.49
CA ASN A 908 -30.86 -51.73 -42.06
C ASN A 908 -30.64 -51.02 -43.43
N ALA A 909 -29.36 -50.81 -43.82
CA ALA A 909 -28.85 -50.42 -45.18
C ALA A 909 -29.16 -48.97 -45.68
N SER A 910 -28.23 -48.13 -46.19
CA SER A 910 -27.32 -48.15 -47.39
C SER A 910 -27.84 -47.13 -48.46
N SER A 911 -27.08 -46.48 -49.37
CA SER A 911 -25.79 -46.81 -50.01
C SER A 911 -24.94 -45.59 -50.51
N LYS A 912 -23.72 -45.90 -50.97
CA LYS A 912 -22.67 -45.11 -51.69
C LYS A 912 -22.99 -44.96 -53.22
N PRO A 913 -22.12 -44.41 -54.13
CA PRO A 913 -20.89 -43.57 -54.04
C PRO A 913 -20.69 -42.48 -55.18
N ASP A 914 -19.48 -41.86 -55.20
CA ASP A 914 -18.53 -41.72 -56.36
C ASP A 914 -18.17 -40.36 -57.03
N LYS A 915 -16.83 -40.10 -57.04
CA LYS A 915 -15.94 -39.47 -58.06
C LYS A 915 -15.48 -37.99 -58.05
N GLU A 916 -14.17 -37.89 -58.33
CA GLU A 916 -13.22 -36.78 -58.60
C GLU A 916 -13.24 -36.31 -60.09
N PRO A 917 -12.54 -35.22 -60.53
CA PRO A 917 -11.19 -34.77 -60.08
C PRO A 917 -10.89 -33.25 -59.95
N GLU A 918 -9.65 -32.98 -59.52
CA GLU A 918 -8.85 -31.73 -59.41
C GLU A 918 -8.69 -30.90 -60.73
N PRO A 919 -8.13 -29.64 -60.74
CA PRO A 919 -7.03 -29.16 -59.87
C PRO A 919 -6.96 -27.68 -59.39
N THR A 920 -6.12 -27.49 -58.34
CA THR A 920 -5.25 -26.32 -57.99
C THR A 920 -5.79 -24.92 -57.60
N LEU A 921 -5.37 -24.49 -56.38
CA LEU A 921 -4.98 -23.12 -55.94
C LEU A 921 -6.06 -22.01 -56.00
N LEU A 922 -6.39 -21.27 -54.91
CA LEU A 922 -5.51 -20.64 -53.92
C LEU A 922 -6.23 -20.33 -52.57
N ASP A 923 -5.42 -19.91 -51.59
CA ASP A 923 -5.76 -19.15 -50.36
C ASP A 923 -6.67 -19.77 -49.26
N THR A 924 -6.61 -19.14 -48.09
CA THR A 924 -6.92 -19.72 -46.77
C THR A 924 -8.03 -18.99 -46.03
N GLU A 925 -9.11 -19.70 -45.69
CA GLU A 925 -9.97 -19.35 -44.56
C GLU A 925 -10.28 -20.59 -43.71
N THR A 926 -10.18 -20.45 -42.38
CA THR A 926 -10.56 -21.49 -41.42
C THR A 926 -11.73 -21.03 -40.54
N PRO A 927 -12.89 -21.67 -40.61
CA PRO A 927 -13.86 -21.67 -39.53
C PRO A 927 -13.72 -22.93 -38.65
N ASN A 928 -14.03 -22.75 -37.37
CA ASN A 928 -14.46 -23.78 -36.41
C ASN A 928 -15.62 -24.64 -37.00
N PRO A 929 -15.94 -25.89 -36.51
CA PRO A 929 -16.23 -26.08 -35.08
C PRO A 929 -16.13 -27.50 -34.44
N THR A 930 -16.32 -27.50 -33.11
CA THR A 930 -17.01 -28.49 -32.24
C THR A 930 -16.90 -30.02 -32.43
N ASP A 931 -16.38 -30.65 -31.36
CA ASP A 931 -16.99 -31.74 -30.56
C ASP A 931 -16.75 -33.24 -30.91
N ARG A 932 -16.74 -34.00 -29.80
CA ARG A 932 -17.16 -35.40 -29.58
C ARG A 932 -16.21 -36.60 -29.61
N THR A 933 -16.55 -37.49 -28.66
CA THR A 933 -16.32 -38.95 -28.55
C THR A 933 -14.99 -39.51 -28.01
N THR A 934 -15.08 -40.00 -26.78
CA THR A 934 -14.29 -41.10 -26.17
C THR A 934 -14.53 -42.45 -26.88
N PRO A 935 -13.67 -43.47 -26.65
CA PRO A 935 -14.13 -44.55 -25.76
C PRO A 935 -13.06 -45.14 -24.80
N GLN A 936 -13.58 -45.76 -23.73
CA GLN A 936 -12.94 -46.71 -22.80
C GLN A 936 -12.89 -48.15 -23.41
N PRO A 937 -12.44 -49.24 -22.73
CA PRO A 937 -12.00 -49.38 -21.32
C PRO A 937 -10.68 -50.16 -21.10
N THR A 938 -10.24 -50.25 -19.84
CA THR A 938 -9.83 -51.54 -19.23
C THR A 938 -9.77 -51.41 -17.70
N ASP A 939 -10.26 -52.43 -16.98
CA ASP A 939 -10.28 -52.46 -15.51
C ASP A 939 -8.96 -52.95 -14.89
N ASN A 940 -8.67 -52.53 -13.65
CA ASN A 940 -8.65 -53.47 -12.51
C ASN A 940 -8.48 -52.81 -11.12
N ALA A 941 -9.39 -53.21 -10.21
CA ALA A 941 -9.28 -53.34 -8.75
C ALA A 941 -8.19 -52.57 -7.95
N SER A 942 -8.65 -51.69 -7.04
CA SER A 942 -7.93 -51.32 -5.81
C SER A 942 -8.58 -51.95 -4.56
N PRO A 943 -7.83 -52.58 -3.63
CA PRO A 943 -8.37 -53.05 -2.36
C PRO A 943 -8.34 -51.95 -1.28
N SER A 944 -9.41 -51.85 -0.50
CA SER A 944 -9.59 -50.89 0.60
C SER A 944 -9.42 -51.54 1.99
N LEU A 945 -9.02 -50.76 3.00
CA LEU A 945 -9.15 -50.98 4.47
C LEU A 945 -8.75 -49.64 5.15
N THR A 946 -9.65 -48.70 5.52
CA THR A 946 -10.70 -48.65 6.58
C THR A 946 -10.26 -48.00 7.91
N ASN A 947 -11.12 -47.08 8.41
CA ASN A 947 -11.29 -46.62 9.81
C ASN A 947 -10.15 -45.77 10.42
N GLU A 948 -10.36 -44.77 11.29
CA GLU A 948 -11.55 -44.09 11.87
C GLU A 948 -11.08 -42.80 12.63
N PRO A 949 -11.93 -41.95 13.25
CA PRO A 949 -13.39 -41.77 13.09
C PRO A 949 -13.80 -40.31 12.82
N PHE A 950 -15.10 -40.09 12.54
CA PHE A 950 -15.73 -38.77 12.58
C PHE A 950 -15.95 -38.27 14.02
N TYR A 951 -16.15 -36.96 14.19
CA TYR A 951 -16.91 -36.38 15.29
C TYR A 951 -17.88 -35.32 14.75
N THR A 952 -19.09 -35.28 15.33
CA THR A 952 -20.27 -34.60 14.79
C THR A 952 -20.38 -33.11 15.16
N ILE A 953 -21.34 -32.43 14.52
CA ILE A 953 -21.55 -30.99 14.55
C ILE A 953 -22.72 -30.63 15.51
N SER A 954 -22.67 -29.41 16.08
CA SER A 954 -23.77 -28.73 16.79
C SER A 954 -24.13 -29.27 18.21
N PRO A 955 -24.78 -28.46 19.08
CA PRO A 955 -25.53 -27.22 18.78
C PRO A 955 -24.97 -25.89 19.33
N THR A 956 -25.39 -24.81 18.65
CA THR A 956 -25.56 -23.42 19.13
C THR A 956 -26.53 -23.38 20.34
N PRO A 957 -26.61 -22.34 21.20
CA PRO A 957 -26.10 -20.98 21.03
C PRO A 957 -25.39 -20.35 22.26
N THR A 958 -24.97 -19.08 22.11
CA THR A 958 -25.36 -17.93 22.95
C THR A 958 -24.69 -16.67 22.38
N ALA A 959 -25.40 -15.55 22.30
CA ALA A 959 -24.88 -14.29 21.75
C ALA A 959 -23.69 -13.74 22.55
N ALA A 960 -22.78 -13.02 21.89
CA ALA A 960 -21.72 -12.28 22.56
C ALA A 960 -22.32 -11.00 23.19
N THR A 961 -22.38 -10.94 24.52
CA THR A 961 -22.80 -9.74 25.25
C THR A 961 -21.84 -8.58 24.96
N PRO A 962 -22.32 -7.37 24.65
CA PRO A 962 -21.46 -6.19 24.54
C PRO A 962 -20.66 -5.96 25.82
N GLN A 963 -19.37 -5.63 25.69
CA GLN A 963 -18.60 -5.13 26.83
C GLN A 963 -18.86 -3.63 26.98
N PRO A 964 -19.36 -3.14 28.13
CA PRO A 964 -19.60 -1.71 28.33
C PRO A 964 -18.29 -0.93 28.40
N THR A 965 -18.26 0.23 27.75
CA THR A 965 -17.17 1.19 27.81
C THR A 965 -17.24 1.96 29.13
N SER A 966 -16.11 2.03 29.84
CA SER A 966 -15.97 2.57 31.21
C SER A 966 -16.65 1.75 32.33
N VAL A 967 -15.96 1.62 33.48
CA VAL A 967 -16.46 1.05 34.74
C VAL A 967 -15.78 1.80 35.89
N PRO A 968 -16.51 2.29 36.92
CA PRO A 968 -15.91 3.00 38.06
C PRO A 968 -15.00 2.12 38.94
N GLY A 969 -14.08 2.76 39.68
CA GLY A 969 -13.38 2.14 40.82
C GLY A 969 -11.92 1.71 40.62
N LEU A 970 -11.30 1.98 39.46
CA LEU A 970 -9.86 1.81 39.25
C LEU A 970 -9.13 3.16 39.28
N SER A 971 -8.09 3.26 40.11
CA SER A 971 -7.16 4.41 40.08
C SER A 971 -6.41 4.45 38.74
N ASP A 972 -6.03 5.64 38.25
CA ASP A 972 -5.27 5.74 36.99
C ASP A 972 -3.88 5.10 37.08
N LYS A 973 -3.33 5.01 38.30
CA LYS A 973 -2.14 4.19 38.61
C LYS A 973 -2.38 2.71 38.33
N ASP A 974 -3.55 2.18 38.69
CA ASP A 974 -3.94 0.80 38.36
C ASP A 974 -4.29 0.62 36.88
N LYS A 975 -4.98 1.60 36.24
CA LYS A 975 -5.24 1.58 34.79
C LYS A 975 -3.93 1.48 34.00
N LYS A 976 -2.94 2.32 34.32
CA LYS A 976 -1.59 2.28 33.73
C LYS A 976 -0.85 0.97 34.05
N ALA A 977 -1.02 0.41 35.26
CA ALA A 977 -0.39 -0.87 35.63
C ALA A 977 -1.00 -2.12 34.97
N LEU A 978 -2.17 -2.02 34.35
CA LEU A 978 -2.83 -3.09 33.59
C LEU A 978 -2.47 -3.09 32.09
N ILE A 979 -1.71 -2.12 31.61
CA ILE A 979 -1.19 -2.07 30.23
C ILE A 979 -0.03 -3.08 30.09
N ILE A 980 -0.03 -3.90 29.04
CA ILE A 980 1.01 -4.92 28.82
C ILE A 980 1.34 -5.15 27.34
N LYS A 981 2.63 -5.32 27.05
CA LYS A 981 3.18 -5.74 25.75
C LYS A 981 3.84 -7.12 25.90
N ILE A 982 3.77 -7.96 24.88
CA ILE A 982 4.68 -9.10 24.75
C ILE A 982 6.00 -8.55 24.24
N ASN A 983 7.04 -8.65 25.06
CA ASN A 983 8.36 -8.10 24.78
C ASN A 983 9.16 -9.01 23.84
N SER A 984 8.96 -10.33 23.94
CA SER A 984 9.49 -11.29 22.96
C SER A 984 8.73 -12.60 22.97
N ILE A 985 8.80 -13.33 21.86
CA ILE A 985 8.39 -14.73 21.76
C ILE A 985 9.51 -15.53 21.10
N GLY A 986 9.78 -16.73 21.62
CA GLY A 986 10.85 -17.59 21.11
C GLY A 986 10.54 -19.07 21.28
N LEU A 987 11.48 -19.94 20.90
CA LEU A 987 11.37 -21.38 21.13
C LEU A 987 12.33 -21.82 22.23
N ASN A 988 11.79 -22.44 23.29
CA ASN A 988 12.57 -23.11 24.33
C ASN A 988 12.94 -24.55 23.86
N LYS A 989 12.00 -25.21 23.17
CA LYS A 989 12.25 -26.42 22.34
C LYS A 989 11.56 -26.27 21.00
N TYR A 990 11.84 -27.18 20.07
CA TYR A 990 11.34 -27.15 18.68
C TYR A 990 9.82 -26.94 18.57
N ASN A 991 9.03 -27.50 19.48
CA ASN A 991 7.58 -27.33 19.59
C ASN A 991 7.11 -26.61 20.87
N GLN A 992 7.98 -25.87 21.56
CA GLN A 992 7.64 -25.21 22.83
C GLN A 992 7.91 -23.71 22.76
N PRO A 993 6.93 -22.93 22.26
CA PRO A 993 6.90 -21.48 22.34
C PRO A 993 7.07 -20.98 23.77
N GLU A 994 7.81 -19.89 23.92
CA GLU A 994 8.02 -19.19 25.17
C GLU A 994 7.72 -17.71 24.96
N ILE A 995 6.71 -17.23 25.66
CA ILE A 995 6.25 -15.84 25.65
C ILE A 995 6.87 -15.13 26.84
N VAL A 996 7.40 -13.92 26.64
CA VAL A 996 8.07 -13.11 27.66
C VAL A 996 7.52 -11.67 27.62
N TRP A 997 7.20 -11.12 28.79
CA TRP A 997 6.61 -9.79 28.98
C TRP A 997 7.28 -9.06 30.17
N LYS A 998 6.73 -7.94 30.64
CA LYS A 998 7.25 -7.18 31.80
C LYS A 998 6.60 -7.64 33.12
N LYS A 999 7.38 -7.78 34.20
CA LYS A 999 6.81 -7.92 35.56
C LYS A 999 6.00 -6.67 35.93
N THR A 1000 4.95 -6.84 36.72
CA THR A 1000 4.17 -5.73 37.32
C THR A 1000 4.11 -5.87 38.84
N SER A 1001 3.43 -4.92 39.50
CA SER A 1001 3.23 -4.88 40.95
C SER A 1001 2.50 -6.11 41.51
N GLU A 1002 2.64 -6.30 42.82
CA GLU A 1002 1.89 -7.32 43.55
C GLU A 1002 0.37 -7.08 43.48
N GLY A 1003 -0.40 -8.18 43.42
CA GLY A 1003 -1.87 -8.13 43.31
C GLY A 1003 -2.43 -8.06 41.88
N ILE A 1004 -1.57 -7.97 40.85
CA ILE A 1004 -1.97 -8.09 39.44
C ILE A 1004 -1.72 -9.53 38.95
N GLY A 1005 -2.75 -10.14 38.37
CA GLY A 1005 -2.69 -11.43 37.67
C GLY A 1005 -2.66 -11.27 36.14
N TYR A 1006 -2.56 -12.39 35.42
CA TYR A 1006 -2.49 -12.42 33.96
C TYR A 1006 -3.25 -13.60 33.34
N GLU A 1007 -3.69 -13.45 32.08
CA GLU A 1007 -4.27 -14.50 31.25
C GLU A 1007 -3.59 -14.55 29.87
N ILE A 1008 -3.16 -15.74 29.44
CA ILE A 1008 -2.53 -15.95 28.13
C ILE A 1008 -3.49 -16.72 27.23
N TYR A 1009 -3.64 -16.21 26.01
CA TYR A 1009 -4.49 -16.76 24.96
C TYR A 1009 -3.65 -17.18 23.76
N ARG A 1010 -4.13 -18.21 23.05
CA ARG A 1010 -3.52 -18.80 21.86
C ARG A 1010 -4.58 -19.03 20.78
N ALA A 1011 -4.25 -18.71 19.53
CA ALA A 1011 -5.07 -19.02 18.35
C ALA A 1011 -4.22 -19.65 17.22
N MET A 1012 -4.90 -20.30 16.27
CA MET A 1012 -4.28 -20.90 15.07
C MET A 1012 -4.17 -19.90 13.90
N SER A 1013 -5.01 -18.86 13.91
CA SER A 1013 -5.01 -17.71 13.00
C SER A 1013 -5.52 -16.47 13.76
N LYS A 1014 -5.21 -15.26 13.29
CA LYS A 1014 -5.77 -14.00 13.84
C LYS A 1014 -7.31 -14.02 13.85
N LYS A 1015 -7.94 -14.62 12.83
CA LYS A 1015 -9.41 -14.67 12.61
C LYS A 1015 -10.12 -15.86 13.31
N ILE A 1016 -9.44 -16.67 14.13
CA ILE A 1016 -10.01 -17.87 14.79
C ILE A 1016 -10.22 -17.66 16.30
N LYS A 1017 -11.28 -18.29 16.86
CA LYS A 1017 -11.65 -18.26 18.29
C LYS A 1017 -10.45 -18.50 19.22
N TRP A 1018 -10.12 -17.49 20.03
CA TRP A 1018 -8.97 -17.48 20.94
C TRP A 1018 -9.16 -18.42 22.14
N GLN A 1019 -8.30 -19.43 22.27
CA GLN A 1019 -8.29 -20.34 23.42
C GLN A 1019 -7.45 -19.77 24.57
N LYS A 1020 -8.02 -19.65 25.77
CA LYS A 1020 -7.25 -19.36 26.99
C LYS A 1020 -6.40 -20.58 27.34
N ILE A 1021 -5.08 -20.42 27.49
CA ILE A 1021 -4.14 -21.53 27.72
C ILE A 1021 -3.41 -21.47 29.06
N ALA A 1022 -3.38 -20.29 29.71
CA ALA A 1022 -2.81 -20.12 31.04
C ALA A 1022 -3.44 -18.94 31.77
N VAL A 1023 -3.47 -19.04 33.10
CA VAL A 1023 -3.83 -17.97 34.04
C VAL A 1023 -2.83 -17.99 35.19
N GLY A 1024 -2.43 -16.83 35.68
CA GLY A 1024 -1.70 -16.69 36.94
C GLY A 1024 -2.31 -15.61 37.80
N GLU A 1025 -2.61 -15.89 39.06
CA GLU A 1025 -3.18 -14.90 40.00
C GLU A 1025 -2.15 -13.86 40.51
N LYS A 1026 -0.86 -14.02 40.16
CA LYS A 1026 0.21 -13.03 40.40
C LYS A 1026 1.18 -12.97 39.21
N ASN A 1027 1.52 -11.77 38.73
CA ASN A 1027 2.47 -11.51 37.65
C ASN A 1027 3.95 -11.48 38.11
N SER A 1028 4.31 -12.38 39.04
CA SER A 1028 5.69 -12.51 39.55
C SER A 1028 6.62 -13.26 38.58
N SER A 1029 6.06 -14.15 37.76
CA SER A 1029 6.70 -14.68 36.55
C SER A 1029 6.38 -13.82 35.35
N TYR A 1030 7.42 -13.47 34.59
CA TYR A 1030 7.36 -12.66 33.36
C TYR A 1030 7.52 -13.49 32.08
N ARG A 1031 7.48 -14.83 32.22
CA ARG A 1031 7.61 -15.79 31.11
C ARG A 1031 6.67 -16.97 31.29
N TYR A 1032 6.22 -17.54 30.17
CA TYR A 1032 5.44 -18.78 30.11
C TYR A 1032 5.85 -19.59 28.88
N THR A 1033 5.97 -20.90 29.03
CA THR A 1033 6.28 -21.84 27.94
C THR A 1033 5.04 -22.68 27.60
N ASP A 1034 4.50 -22.56 26.38
CA ASP A 1034 3.44 -23.47 25.90
C ASP A 1034 4.04 -24.86 25.61
N LYS A 1035 3.80 -25.79 26.52
CA LYS A 1035 4.22 -27.20 26.40
C LYS A 1035 3.26 -28.04 25.55
N LYS A 1036 2.08 -27.52 25.21
CA LYS A 1036 1.00 -28.19 24.44
C LYS A 1036 0.96 -27.77 22.97
N ALA A 1037 1.86 -26.92 22.49
CA ALA A 1037 1.99 -26.58 21.08
C ALA A 1037 2.46 -27.79 20.24
N LYS A 1038 1.81 -28.02 19.09
CA LYS A 1038 2.21 -29.03 18.09
C LYS A 1038 3.42 -28.52 17.30
N ALA A 1039 4.21 -29.43 16.72
CA ALA A 1039 5.37 -29.10 15.88
C ALA A 1039 4.93 -28.69 14.45
N GLY A 1040 5.73 -27.84 13.79
CA GLY A 1040 5.46 -27.34 12.42
C GLY A 1040 4.37 -26.26 12.28
N GLN A 1041 3.63 -25.98 13.36
CA GLN A 1041 2.39 -25.21 13.35
C GLN A 1041 2.62 -23.71 13.62
N LYS A 1042 1.92 -22.83 12.88
CA LYS A 1042 1.79 -21.40 13.22
C LYS A 1042 0.87 -21.25 14.44
N TYR A 1043 1.28 -20.46 15.44
CA TYR A 1043 0.47 -20.06 16.59
C TYR A 1043 0.56 -18.56 16.84
N TYR A 1044 -0.56 -17.96 17.23
CA TYR A 1044 -0.67 -16.56 17.62
C TYR A 1044 -0.95 -16.47 19.11
N TYR A 1045 -0.28 -15.55 19.83
CA TYR A 1045 -0.41 -15.37 21.27
C TYR A 1045 -0.74 -13.91 21.62
N ARG A 1046 -1.59 -13.73 22.63
CA ARG A 1046 -1.83 -12.45 23.30
C ARG A 1046 -1.97 -12.66 24.81
N ILE A 1047 -1.57 -11.68 25.59
CA ILE A 1047 -1.72 -11.66 27.05
C ILE A 1047 -2.63 -10.49 27.45
N ARG A 1048 -3.34 -10.60 28.57
CA ARG A 1048 -3.94 -9.45 29.27
C ARG A 1048 -3.69 -9.57 30.77
N LEU A 1049 -3.58 -8.44 31.45
CA LEU A 1049 -3.48 -8.38 32.91
C LEU A 1049 -4.88 -8.22 33.54
N PHE A 1050 -5.01 -8.59 34.80
CA PHE A 1050 -6.19 -8.28 35.61
C PHE A 1050 -5.82 -7.93 37.06
N LYS A 1051 -6.59 -7.04 37.67
CA LYS A 1051 -6.57 -6.79 39.12
C LYS A 1051 -7.83 -7.39 39.74
N LYS A 1052 -7.74 -8.01 40.91
CA LYS A 1052 -8.89 -8.55 41.64
C LYS A 1052 -9.24 -7.62 42.81
N THR A 1053 -10.43 -7.02 42.77
CA THR A 1053 -10.94 -6.07 43.79
C THR A 1053 -12.38 -6.44 44.12
N GLY A 1054 -12.76 -6.48 45.41
CA GLY A 1054 -14.13 -6.83 45.81
C GLY A 1054 -14.60 -8.22 45.37
N GLY A 1055 -13.67 -9.14 45.06
CA GLY A 1055 -13.97 -10.45 44.47
C GLY A 1055 -13.97 -10.46 42.93
N GLN A 1056 -14.29 -9.34 42.28
CA GLN A 1056 -14.38 -9.21 40.82
C GLN A 1056 -13.01 -9.06 40.15
N LYS A 1057 -12.85 -9.58 38.92
CA LYS A 1057 -11.66 -9.40 38.09
C LYS A 1057 -11.86 -8.29 37.06
N TYR A 1058 -11.03 -7.25 37.15
CA TYR A 1058 -11.00 -6.13 36.21
C TYR A 1058 -9.83 -6.32 35.25
N TYR A 1059 -10.10 -6.29 33.94
CA TYR A 1059 -9.12 -6.62 32.90
C TYR A 1059 -8.55 -5.38 32.21
N GLY A 1060 -7.24 -5.39 31.92
CA GLY A 1060 -6.64 -4.45 30.98
C GLY A 1060 -6.94 -4.81 29.52
N LYS A 1061 -6.60 -3.89 28.59
CA LYS A 1061 -6.56 -4.18 27.15
C LYS A 1061 -5.66 -5.39 26.86
N TYR A 1062 -5.94 -6.14 25.79
CA TYR A 1062 -5.03 -7.18 25.33
C TYR A 1062 -3.72 -6.57 24.80
N SER A 1063 -2.63 -7.31 24.93
CA SER A 1063 -1.35 -6.99 24.31
C SER A 1063 -1.42 -7.01 22.78
N ASN A 1064 -0.36 -6.50 22.16
CA ASN A 1064 0.04 -6.88 20.80
C ASN A 1064 -0.03 -8.41 20.60
N VAL A 1065 -0.43 -8.84 19.41
CA VAL A 1065 -0.48 -10.25 19.01
C VAL A 1065 0.87 -10.67 18.44
N CYS A 1066 1.55 -11.62 19.08
CA CYS A 1066 2.81 -12.18 18.56
C CYS A 1066 2.58 -13.55 17.91
N MET A 1067 3.09 -13.72 16.68
CA MET A 1067 3.06 -14.98 15.94
C MET A 1067 4.37 -15.76 16.13
N ILE A 1068 4.30 -17.08 16.22
CA ILE A 1068 5.46 -17.97 16.12
C ILE A 1068 5.11 -19.29 15.44
N LYS A 1069 5.92 -19.70 14.46
CA LYS A 1069 5.86 -21.03 13.82
C LYS A 1069 6.79 -21.99 14.57
N THR A 1070 6.25 -23.09 15.10
CA THR A 1070 7.09 -24.15 15.70
C THR A 1070 7.85 -24.90 14.62
N LEU A 1071 9.04 -25.42 14.94
CA LEU A 1071 9.88 -26.14 13.98
C LEU A 1071 9.32 -27.55 13.73
N SER A 1072 9.20 -27.94 12.47
CA SER A 1072 8.79 -29.31 12.08
C SER A 1072 9.98 -30.28 12.18
N ILE A 1073 10.38 -30.61 13.42
CA ILE A 1073 11.47 -31.56 13.66
C ILE A 1073 10.91 -32.97 13.84
N VAL A 1074 11.11 -33.83 12.84
CA VAL A 1074 10.62 -35.21 12.83
C VAL A 1074 11.52 -36.15 13.63
N LYS A 1075 10.93 -37.21 14.21
CA LYS A 1075 11.69 -38.32 14.82
C LYS A 1075 12.52 -39.03 13.75
N PRO A 1076 13.85 -39.17 13.90
CA PRO A 1076 14.66 -39.81 12.87
C PRO A 1076 14.32 -41.30 12.71
N LYS A 1077 13.91 -41.71 11.51
CA LYS A 1077 13.91 -43.14 11.11
C LYS A 1077 15.31 -43.50 10.62
N ILE A 1078 15.86 -44.63 11.07
CA ILE A 1078 17.22 -45.08 10.76
C ILE A 1078 17.25 -46.57 10.37
N LYS A 1079 18.15 -46.93 9.45
CA LYS A 1079 18.51 -48.32 9.11
C LYS A 1079 19.99 -48.53 9.45
N GLY A 1080 20.30 -49.67 10.05
CA GLY A 1080 21.68 -50.13 10.24
C GLY A 1080 22.01 -51.22 9.23
N THR A 1081 23.17 -51.15 8.61
CA THR A 1081 23.76 -52.23 7.81
C THR A 1081 25.23 -52.42 8.21
N THR A 1082 25.85 -53.50 7.77
CA THR A 1082 27.27 -53.78 7.99
C THR A 1082 27.99 -53.95 6.66
N GLY A 1083 29.30 -53.80 6.67
CA GLY A 1083 30.16 -54.07 5.52
C GLY A 1083 31.63 -54.07 5.91
N THR A 1084 32.49 -54.32 4.93
CA THR A 1084 33.95 -54.36 5.10
C THR A 1084 34.59 -53.37 4.16
N TYR A 1085 35.65 -52.69 4.60
CA TYR A 1085 36.48 -51.80 3.76
C TYR A 1085 37.93 -52.02 4.15
N GLN A 1086 38.81 -52.35 3.19
CA GLN A 1086 40.23 -52.67 3.43
C GLN A 1086 40.42 -53.67 4.60
N LYS A 1087 39.68 -54.79 4.57
CA LYS A 1087 39.62 -55.84 5.61
C LYS A 1087 39.09 -55.40 7.01
N ILE A 1088 38.73 -54.13 7.20
CA ILE A 1088 38.16 -53.59 8.44
C ILE A 1088 36.63 -53.61 8.38
N PRO A 1089 35.91 -54.21 9.36
CA PRO A 1089 34.45 -54.18 9.40
C PRO A 1089 33.91 -52.84 9.92
N TYR A 1090 32.76 -52.42 9.41
CA TYR A 1090 32.05 -51.21 9.84
C TYR A 1090 30.55 -51.43 9.94
N VAL A 1091 29.90 -50.66 10.83
CA VAL A 1091 28.45 -50.45 10.83
C VAL A 1091 28.15 -49.15 10.08
N GLN A 1092 27.23 -49.20 9.13
CA GLN A 1092 26.68 -48.01 8.48
C GLN A 1092 25.31 -47.68 9.06
N ILE A 1093 25.18 -46.49 9.63
CA ILE A 1093 23.90 -45.92 10.06
C ILE A 1093 23.39 -45.01 8.94
N THR A 1094 22.28 -45.38 8.31
CA THR A 1094 21.61 -44.58 7.27
C THR A 1094 20.35 -43.94 7.85
N LEU A 1095 20.24 -42.62 7.76
CA LEU A 1095 19.00 -41.92 8.12
C LEU A 1095 18.03 -42.00 6.92
N LYS A 1096 16.76 -42.33 7.19
CA LYS A 1096 15.71 -42.57 6.18
C LYS A 1096 14.54 -41.59 6.22
N LYS A 1097 14.33 -40.90 7.33
CA LYS A 1097 13.46 -39.71 7.45
C LYS A 1097 13.98 -38.87 8.61
N TYR A 1098 14.29 -37.59 8.37
CA TYR A 1098 14.88 -36.63 9.33
C TYR A 1098 14.65 -35.19 8.85
N SER A 1099 14.89 -34.19 9.69
CA SER A 1099 14.78 -32.76 9.31
C SER A 1099 15.74 -31.82 10.06
N GLY A 1100 16.87 -32.35 10.57
CA GLY A 1100 17.98 -31.53 11.07
C GLY A 1100 19.20 -31.56 10.15
N THR A 1101 20.00 -30.50 10.18
CA THR A 1101 21.25 -30.34 9.40
C THR A 1101 22.49 -30.88 10.12
N TYR A 1102 22.37 -31.33 11.37
CA TYR A 1102 23.43 -32.07 12.08
C TYR A 1102 22.89 -33.33 12.75
N VAL A 1103 23.74 -34.33 12.97
CA VAL A 1103 23.44 -35.61 13.64
C VAL A 1103 24.16 -35.73 14.99
N GLU A 1104 23.56 -36.47 15.91
CA GLU A 1104 24.27 -37.13 17.00
C GLU A 1104 23.89 -38.61 17.05
N ILE A 1105 24.89 -39.48 16.97
CA ILE A 1105 24.74 -40.93 17.07
C ILE A 1105 25.18 -41.38 18.46
N TYR A 1106 24.40 -42.25 19.07
CA TYR A 1106 24.61 -42.79 20.42
C TYR A 1106 24.64 -44.31 20.38
N ILE A 1107 25.60 -44.91 21.09
CA ILE A 1107 25.78 -46.37 21.22
C ILE A 1107 25.49 -46.81 22.67
N ARG A 1108 24.88 -47.99 22.86
CA ARG A 1108 24.57 -48.53 24.19
C ARG A 1108 25.81 -49.13 24.85
N GLY A 1109 26.32 -48.50 25.91
CA GLY A 1109 27.33 -49.08 26.81
C GLY A 1109 26.72 -49.88 27.96
N ARG A 1110 27.56 -50.45 28.84
CA ARG A 1110 27.16 -51.39 29.93
C ARG A 1110 26.01 -50.91 30.83
N ARG A 1111 25.84 -49.60 31.07
CA ARG A 1111 24.74 -49.03 31.88
C ARG A 1111 23.98 -47.85 31.25
N LYS A 1112 24.53 -47.17 30.24
CA LYS A 1112 23.90 -46.00 29.58
C LYS A 1112 24.32 -45.85 28.12
N TYR A 1113 23.54 -45.11 27.34
CA TYR A 1113 23.95 -44.69 26.00
C TYR A 1113 25.07 -43.63 26.07
N GLN A 1114 26.05 -43.74 25.18
CA GLN A 1114 27.20 -42.84 25.06
C GLN A 1114 27.20 -42.21 23.66
N LYS A 1115 27.54 -40.93 23.56
CA LYS A 1115 27.61 -40.22 22.27
C LYS A 1115 28.91 -40.59 21.54
N ILE A 1116 28.81 -40.92 20.26
CA ILE A 1116 29.96 -41.19 19.39
C ILE A 1116 30.56 -39.85 18.92
N LYS A 1117 31.89 -39.69 18.99
CA LYS A 1117 32.60 -38.56 18.39
C LYS A 1117 32.76 -38.82 16.88
N LEU A 1118 32.08 -38.03 16.06
CA LEU A 1118 32.13 -38.12 14.59
C LEU A 1118 33.15 -37.11 14.04
N LYS A 1119 33.82 -37.44 12.91
CA LYS A 1119 34.72 -36.50 12.20
C LYS A 1119 33.98 -35.24 11.72
N SER A 1120 32.80 -35.43 11.13
CA SER A 1120 31.80 -34.38 10.93
C SER A 1120 30.46 -34.83 11.49
N SER A 1121 29.68 -33.88 12.00
CA SER A 1121 28.29 -34.10 12.43
C SER A 1121 27.28 -33.49 11.46
N PHE A 1122 27.70 -32.83 10.39
CA PHE A 1122 26.80 -32.22 9.40
C PHE A 1122 26.09 -33.27 8.53
N ILE A 1123 24.89 -32.96 8.05
CA ILE A 1123 24.07 -33.81 7.18
C ILE A 1123 23.73 -33.04 5.91
N LYS A 1124 24.23 -33.49 4.75
CA LYS A 1124 23.77 -33.04 3.42
C LYS A 1124 22.40 -33.66 3.12
N ARG A 1125 21.49 -32.89 2.48
CA ARG A 1125 20.03 -33.10 2.57
C ARG A 1125 19.56 -34.50 2.12
N TYR A 1126 20.25 -35.17 1.19
CA TYR A 1126 19.82 -36.46 0.61
C TYR A 1126 20.77 -37.67 0.76
N LYS A 1127 22.01 -37.51 1.26
CA LYS A 1127 23.03 -38.58 1.28
C LYS A 1127 23.52 -38.99 2.71
N ALA A 1128 22.63 -38.98 3.71
CA ALA A 1128 22.92 -39.21 5.13
C ALA A 1128 23.32 -40.66 5.54
N LYS A 1129 24.55 -41.07 5.22
CA LYS A 1129 25.16 -42.38 5.58
C LYS A 1129 26.39 -42.19 6.48
N PHE A 1130 26.39 -42.76 7.69
CA PHE A 1130 27.50 -42.68 8.65
C PHE A 1130 28.15 -44.05 8.85
N LYS A 1131 29.37 -44.24 8.32
CA LYS A 1131 30.17 -45.47 8.52
C LYS A 1131 30.98 -45.36 9.81
N LEU A 1132 30.86 -46.35 10.69
CA LEU A 1132 31.48 -46.43 12.00
C LEU A 1132 32.37 -47.68 12.04
N LYS A 1133 33.70 -47.51 12.17
CA LYS A 1133 34.64 -48.62 12.34
C LYS A 1133 34.24 -49.47 13.54
N CYS A 1134 34.37 -50.79 13.41
CA CYS A 1134 34.17 -51.74 14.50
C CYS A 1134 35.43 -52.62 14.64
N ASP A 1135 35.96 -52.75 15.85
CA ASP A 1135 37.18 -53.53 16.10
C ASP A 1135 36.88 -54.99 16.49
N ASN A 1136 35.61 -55.35 16.73
CA ASN A 1136 35.18 -56.71 17.04
C ASN A 1136 34.31 -57.30 15.92
N LYS A 1137 34.84 -58.34 15.24
CA LYS A 1137 34.23 -59.02 14.08
C LYS A 1137 32.89 -59.75 14.35
N LYS A 1138 32.49 -59.99 15.60
CA LYS A 1138 31.27 -60.75 15.96
C LYS A 1138 30.33 -60.00 16.93
N ALA A 1139 30.54 -58.70 17.14
CA ALA A 1139 29.78 -57.91 18.12
C ALA A 1139 28.34 -57.57 17.68
N VAL A 1140 27.48 -57.34 18.68
CA VAL A 1140 26.13 -56.79 18.51
C VAL A 1140 26.08 -55.40 19.15
N TYR A 1141 25.76 -54.39 18.35
CA TYR A 1141 25.68 -52.99 18.78
C TYR A 1141 24.23 -52.49 18.74
N TYR A 1142 23.91 -51.55 19.64
CA TYR A 1142 22.59 -50.92 19.74
C TYR A 1142 22.74 -49.41 19.62
N PHE A 1143 22.07 -48.80 18.65
CA PHE A 1143 22.19 -47.38 18.33
C PHE A 1143 20.90 -46.60 18.53
N LYS A 1144 21.03 -45.32 18.88
CA LYS A 1144 19.98 -44.28 18.78
C LYS A 1144 20.57 -43.04 18.10
N VAL A 1145 19.75 -42.32 17.37
CA VAL A 1145 20.14 -41.11 16.63
C VAL A 1145 19.19 -39.97 16.94
N ARG A 1146 19.70 -38.74 17.05
CA ARG A 1146 18.89 -37.51 16.98
C ARG A 1146 19.50 -36.53 15.99
N THR A 1147 18.69 -35.67 15.40
CA THR A 1147 19.15 -34.60 14.49
C THR A 1147 18.95 -33.23 15.10
N ILE A 1148 19.73 -32.25 14.67
CA ILE A 1148 19.78 -30.89 15.22
C ILE A 1148 19.54 -29.87 14.10
N VAL A 1149 18.69 -28.89 14.36
CA VAL A 1149 18.58 -27.63 13.58
C VAL A 1149 19.29 -26.53 14.35
N LYS A 1150 20.11 -25.71 13.67
CA LYS A 1150 20.63 -24.44 14.22
C LYS A 1150 19.75 -23.29 13.72
N LYS A 1151 19.32 -22.38 14.59
CA LYS A 1151 18.73 -21.08 14.21
C LYS A 1151 19.07 -20.04 15.27
N SER A 1152 19.50 -18.85 14.84
CA SER A 1152 19.88 -17.72 15.71
C SER A 1152 20.84 -18.12 16.85
N LYS A 1153 21.98 -18.73 16.48
CA LYS A 1153 23.04 -19.29 17.37
C LYS A 1153 22.58 -20.41 18.34
N LYS A 1154 21.27 -20.68 18.51
CA LYS A 1154 20.71 -21.78 19.33
C LYS A 1154 20.62 -23.12 18.56
N ARG A 1155 20.58 -24.23 19.31
CA ARG A 1155 20.49 -25.63 18.79
C ARG A 1155 19.19 -26.29 19.23
N TYR A 1156 18.37 -26.72 18.27
CA TYR A 1156 17.10 -27.40 18.50
C TYR A 1156 17.24 -28.88 18.13
N TYR A 1157 17.00 -29.77 19.10
CA TYR A 1157 17.20 -31.22 18.96
C TYR A 1157 15.87 -31.92 18.66
N SER A 1158 15.91 -32.93 17.77
CA SER A 1158 14.83 -33.90 17.63
C SER A 1158 14.70 -34.77 18.87
N VAL A 1159 13.54 -35.42 19.03
CA VAL A 1159 13.46 -36.65 19.82
C VAL A 1159 14.38 -37.72 19.23
N TYR A 1160 14.82 -38.67 20.05
CA TYR A 1160 15.64 -39.79 19.58
C TYR A 1160 14.85 -40.72 18.67
N SER A 1161 15.55 -41.33 17.71
CA SER A 1161 15.09 -42.48 16.95
C SER A 1161 14.70 -43.63 17.87
N ASP A 1162 13.97 -44.58 17.29
CA ASP A 1162 13.90 -45.93 17.85
C ASP A 1162 15.29 -46.58 17.90
N CYS A 1163 15.45 -47.56 18.77
CA CYS A 1163 16.72 -48.25 18.91
C CYS A 1163 16.86 -49.33 17.83
N ILE A 1164 17.93 -49.29 17.06
CA ILE A 1164 18.28 -50.36 16.11
C ILE A 1164 19.38 -51.25 16.68
N LYS A 1165 19.20 -52.56 16.50
CA LYS A 1165 20.19 -53.61 16.79
C LYS A 1165 20.93 -53.93 15.50
N VAL A 1166 22.26 -53.94 15.53
CA VAL A 1166 23.11 -54.29 14.37
C VAL A 1166 24.11 -55.35 14.81
N LYS A 1167 24.10 -56.52 14.16
CA LYS A 1167 25.06 -57.61 14.38
C LYS A 1167 26.15 -57.52 13.32
N VAL A 1168 27.41 -57.45 13.72
CA VAL A 1168 28.55 -57.55 12.80
C VAL A 1168 28.80 -59.01 12.47
N THR A 1169 28.80 -59.32 11.17
CA THR A 1169 29.14 -60.63 10.61
C THR A 1169 30.46 -60.51 9.86
N GLY A 1170 31.56 -60.78 10.54
CA GLY A 1170 32.86 -60.96 9.91
C GLY A 1170 33.06 -62.39 9.41
N HIS A 1171 33.59 -62.52 8.19
CA HIS A 1171 34.61 -63.52 7.88
C HIS A 1171 35.94 -63.01 8.46
#